data_AF-A0A183BQI3-F1
#
_entry.id   AF-A0A183BQI3-F1
#
_cell.length_a   1.000
_cell.length_b   1.000
_cell.length_c   1.000
_cell.angle_alpha   90.00
_cell.angle_beta   90.00
_cell.angle_gamma   90.00
#
_symmetry.space_group_name_H-M   'P 1'
#
loop_
_entity.id
_entity.type
_entity.pdbx_description
1 polymer ?
#
loop_
_entity_poly.entity_id
_entity_poly.type
_entity_poly.pdbx_seq_one_letter_code
_entity_poly.pdbx_strand_id
1 'polypeptide(L)'
;MGKTWNGGDMQKQGGAQKIRILREELEPYRNRDDLILLFTDAYDVILNADSDTILRKFLSYFPESRIVFGAEPFCWPDRTLASKYPSVVFGERYLNSGMFIGFVREVLSLLEIAKELNLRDDDDDQLFYTHSIRNYTRFDEFVGIAPQSVHEDSIMLENFLYNTSPLVLHGNAFQYSIFSNRAVFGVPSPEFSATGIAVFVLKPIPYVEEFFRGLENLEYPKKNVRLRIYNNQPYNQQFIENWSKTNHGFALVEIYDQKEVDEHKLRADAVQWSMEINADFLLLIDADVHITAPDMLNTLIQRALEENNYRAILAPLILRPETLYSNFWGAVSESGYYARSFDYLDIIHGKLPGVWNVPFVGSAILVSKRKFSVLLKAYFWNTAVDGDISMAQFCRENGHFMFVDSTKGPHYFGFLVNSDTFSQLPKEARINLELYDFPNNKKLWESRFIHPEYFSILKPEGEVPLACPDVYDFPFLSERFCREIIEVMEEFGKWSEGKNQVGFERHWLQILDNYVAPMQEKVFIGFYQRPIHANMMFVVRYRPDEQASLRPHHDASTYSIDVALNRKDVDYEGGGVRYVRYNCTVPADRVGWSMLFPGRLTHLHEGLPTTRGTRYILCIDGLERVEVVQPGYSVRYDFVHPQQLWPSLETKKVNGLFLAGQINGTTGYEEAAAQGLIAGVNASIRARHRSGAVAEFSPLILDRTKAYIGVMIDDLISLGVTEPYRMYTSRAENRLFMRPDNADLRLTEKGRAAGLVGDERWVLFERMQRRLDVLRERLLSLTCSLDTWNARIPGLNSAGRGSRVRSAQSLLAKHPELHFDRLAMGWPELFSDFADDRNLEERHRYANLELHARTQVESLRKEMDMALPDDLDYLNMDFLRPELRESLHERRPNSLAAAAKLS
;
A
#
# COMPACT_ATOMS: atom_id res chain seq x y z
N MET A 1 23.35 33.05 28.65
CA MET A 1 23.29 31.61 29.02
C MET A 1 23.87 31.41 30.41
N GLY A 2 23.35 30.47 31.21
CA GLY A 2 23.89 30.13 32.54
C GLY A 2 23.41 30.98 33.72
N LYS A 3 22.44 31.90 33.50
CA LYS A 3 21.75 32.65 34.57
C LYS A 3 20.41 31.97 34.88
N THR A 4 19.98 32.01 36.13
CA THR A 4 18.64 31.53 36.54
C THR A 4 17.56 32.41 35.91
N TRP A 5 16.52 31.77 35.37
CA TRP A 5 15.34 32.47 34.86
C TRP A 5 14.50 32.99 36.02
N ASN A 6 14.37 34.32 36.10
CA ASN A 6 13.54 35.02 37.08
C ASN A 6 12.34 35.73 36.42
N GLY A 7 12.13 35.51 35.12
CA GLY A 7 11.09 36.20 34.35
C GLY A 7 9.66 35.71 34.56
N GLY A 8 9.39 34.95 35.62
CA GLY A 8 8.08 34.38 35.90
C GLY A 8 7.73 33.16 35.04
N ASP A 9 6.48 32.73 35.14
CA ASP A 9 5.90 31.65 34.35
C ASP A 9 5.38 32.21 33.02
N MET A 10 6.04 31.87 31.91
CA MET A 10 5.70 32.37 30.58
C MET A 10 4.37 31.82 30.03
N GLN A 11 3.68 30.92 30.75
CA GLN A 11 2.26 30.63 30.47
C GLN A 11 1.32 31.76 30.94
N LYS A 12 1.85 32.77 31.64
CA LYS A 12 1.17 33.97 32.14
C LYS A 12 1.98 35.22 31.78
N GLN A 13 1.58 36.37 32.31
CA GLN A 13 2.35 37.62 32.22
C GLN A 13 3.75 37.44 32.80
N GLY A 14 4.77 37.91 32.09
CA GLY A 14 6.17 37.79 32.52
C GLY A 14 7.16 38.11 31.40
N GLY A 15 8.44 37.83 31.63
CA GLY A 15 9.49 37.90 30.61
C GLY A 15 10.31 39.18 30.56
N ALA A 16 10.04 40.18 31.41
CA ALA A 16 10.81 41.43 31.48
C ALA A 16 12.30 41.25 31.78
N GLN A 17 12.71 40.11 32.36
CA GLN A 17 14.11 39.73 32.47
C GLN A 17 14.83 39.78 31.10
N LYS A 18 14.14 39.44 29.99
CA LYS A 18 14.68 39.55 28.62
C LYS A 18 15.06 40.99 28.28
N ILE A 19 14.23 41.96 28.64
CA ILE A 19 14.44 43.40 28.41
C ILE A 19 15.69 43.88 29.16
N ARG A 20 15.83 43.52 30.44
CA ARG A 20 17.00 43.91 31.24
C ARG A 20 18.29 43.34 30.66
N ILE A 21 18.30 42.06 30.30
CA ILE A 21 19.46 41.41 29.69
C ILE A 21 19.77 42.08 28.34
N LEU A 22 18.78 42.30 27.49
CA LEU A 22 18.99 42.94 26.19
C LEU A 22 19.58 44.34 26.33
N ARG A 23 19.11 45.14 27.28
CA ARG A 23 19.64 46.48 27.55
C ARG A 23 21.11 46.44 27.97
N GLU A 24 21.46 45.53 28.89
CA GLU A 24 22.85 45.33 29.35
C GLU A 24 23.79 44.95 28.19
N GLU A 25 23.33 44.07 27.29
CA GLU A 25 24.12 43.60 26.14
C GLU A 25 24.26 44.65 25.03
N LEU A 26 23.27 45.55 24.87
CA LEU A 26 23.31 46.59 23.85
C LEU A 26 24.09 47.84 24.27
N GLU A 27 24.33 48.05 25.57
CA GLU A 27 25.02 49.23 26.11
C GLU A 27 26.37 49.56 25.42
N PRO A 28 27.25 48.58 25.13
CA PRO A 28 28.52 48.84 24.43
C PRO A 28 28.33 49.39 23.00
N TYR A 29 27.16 49.21 22.40
CA TYR A 29 26.84 49.59 21.03
C TYR A 29 26.04 50.90 20.94
N ARG A 30 25.86 51.64 22.04
CA ARG A 30 25.04 52.87 22.11
C ARG A 30 25.36 53.93 21.04
N ASN A 31 26.62 54.00 20.61
CA ASN A 31 27.08 54.99 19.63
C ASN A 31 27.14 54.45 18.18
N ARG A 32 26.63 53.24 17.92
CA ARG A 32 26.63 52.62 16.58
C ARG A 32 25.30 52.86 15.86
N ASP A 33 25.25 53.95 15.10
CA ASP A 33 24.06 54.32 14.29
C ASP A 33 23.85 53.41 13.06
N ASP A 34 24.87 52.64 12.68
CA ASP A 34 24.89 51.72 11.53
C ASP A 34 24.46 50.29 11.86
N LEU A 35 24.31 49.95 13.15
CA LEU A 35 24.05 48.59 13.60
C LEU A 35 22.54 48.33 13.69
N ILE A 36 22.09 47.26 13.04
CA ILE A 36 20.70 46.77 13.09
C ILE A 36 20.69 45.47 13.90
N LEU A 37 19.77 45.41 14.86
CA LEU A 37 19.50 44.27 15.71
C LEU A 37 18.23 43.57 15.25
N LEU A 38 18.29 42.25 15.12
CA LEU A 38 17.11 41.39 15.16
C LEU A 38 17.07 40.73 16.55
N PHE A 39 16.03 41.01 17.32
CA PHE A 39 15.71 40.30 18.54
C PHE A 39 14.64 39.24 18.24
N THR A 40 14.83 38.03 18.75
CA THR A 40 13.81 36.99 18.75
C THR A 40 13.86 36.23 20.06
N ASP A 41 12.75 35.61 20.44
CA ASP A 41 12.77 34.49 21.36
C ASP A 41 13.56 33.31 20.73
N ALA A 42 13.89 32.30 21.54
CA ALA A 42 14.81 31.24 21.14
C ALA A 42 14.25 29.83 21.22
N TYR A 43 13.25 29.58 22.07
CA TYR A 43 12.75 28.21 22.31
C TYR A 43 11.72 27.77 21.26
N ASP A 44 11.04 28.72 20.63
CA ASP A 44 9.91 28.55 19.71
C ASP A 44 10.03 29.40 18.45
N VAL A 45 11.28 29.78 18.11
CA VAL A 45 11.59 30.53 16.90
C VAL A 45 12.43 29.69 15.94
N ILE A 46 12.05 29.73 14.66
CA ILE A 46 12.84 29.19 13.55
C ILE A 46 13.13 30.31 12.56
N LEU A 47 14.40 30.47 12.18
CA LEU A 47 14.80 31.38 11.11
C LEU A 47 14.62 30.68 9.76
N ASN A 48 13.78 31.25 8.89
CA ASN A 48 13.42 30.72 7.57
C ASN A 48 14.17 31.43 6.43
N ALA A 49 15.11 32.31 6.75
CA ALA A 49 15.94 33.02 5.78
C ALA A 49 17.31 33.38 6.38
N ASP A 50 18.29 33.60 5.50
CA ASP A 50 19.59 34.12 5.90
C ASP A 50 19.52 35.59 6.35
N SER A 51 20.56 36.03 7.06
CA SER A 51 20.64 37.38 7.61
C SER A 51 20.58 38.47 6.53
N ASP A 52 21.12 38.22 5.35
CA ASP A 52 21.16 39.17 4.23
C ASP A 52 19.76 39.41 3.66
N THR A 53 18.97 38.34 3.53
CA THR A 53 17.59 38.40 3.05
C THR A 53 16.70 39.11 4.07
N ILE A 54 16.89 38.82 5.37
CA ILE A 54 16.19 39.51 6.46
C ILE A 54 16.49 41.01 6.43
N LEU A 55 17.78 41.37 6.39
CA LEU A 55 18.21 42.76 6.38
C LEU A 55 17.72 43.51 5.14
N ARG A 56 17.82 42.89 3.96
CA ARG A 56 17.36 43.49 2.70
C ARG A 56 15.86 43.74 2.72
N LYS A 57 15.06 42.78 3.16
CA LYS A 57 13.60 42.96 3.27
C LYS A 57 13.25 44.06 4.26
N PHE A 58 13.88 44.09 5.43
CA PHE A 58 13.70 45.17 6.42
C PHE A 58 13.96 46.55 5.80
N LEU A 59 15.11 46.75 5.18
CA LEU A 59 15.49 48.04 4.58
C LEU A 59 14.63 48.41 3.36
N SER A 60 14.15 47.42 2.59
CA SER A 60 13.38 47.68 1.37
C SER A 60 11.89 47.91 1.62
N TYR A 61 11.28 47.18 2.56
CA TYR A 61 9.84 47.24 2.84
C TYR A 61 9.53 48.31 3.88
N PHE A 62 10.46 48.58 4.80
CA PHE A 62 10.28 49.56 5.87
C PHE A 62 11.34 50.66 5.85
N PRO A 63 11.53 51.39 4.73
CA PRO A 63 12.59 52.38 4.59
C PRO A 63 12.48 53.55 5.59
N GLU A 64 11.26 53.85 6.04
CA GLU A 64 10.96 54.93 6.98
C GLU A 64 10.89 54.47 8.44
N SER A 65 10.90 53.16 8.69
CA SER A 65 10.77 52.60 10.05
C SER A 65 12.14 52.38 10.68
N ARG A 66 12.29 52.82 11.93
CA ARG A 66 13.53 52.61 12.69
C ARG A 66 13.50 51.33 13.53
N ILE A 67 12.31 50.86 13.89
CA ILE A 67 12.06 49.58 14.57
C ILE A 67 10.77 49.00 14.01
N VAL A 68 10.73 47.70 13.76
CA VAL A 68 9.57 46.92 13.32
C VAL A 68 9.39 45.75 14.28
N PHE A 69 8.18 45.61 14.84
CA PHE A 69 7.82 44.52 15.75
C PHE A 69 7.05 43.42 15.02
N GLY A 70 7.10 42.20 15.57
CA GLY A 70 6.17 41.15 15.19
C GLY A 70 4.73 41.57 15.47
N ALA A 71 3.78 41.01 14.72
CA ALA A 71 2.36 41.31 14.86
C ALA A 71 1.51 40.06 15.06
N GLU A 72 0.38 40.21 15.74
CA GLU A 72 -0.51 39.11 16.11
C GLU A 72 -2.00 39.53 16.15
N PRO A 73 -2.94 38.56 16.06
CA PRO A 73 -4.37 38.83 16.06
C PRO A 73 -4.94 39.22 17.44
N PHE A 74 -4.18 39.04 18.52
CA PHE A 74 -4.67 39.23 19.89
C PHE A 74 -4.07 40.46 20.56
N CYS A 75 -4.91 41.30 21.16
CA CYS A 75 -4.42 42.37 22.05
C CYS A 75 -4.15 41.77 23.43
N TRP A 76 -2.91 41.34 23.66
CA TRP A 76 -2.46 40.70 24.90
C TRP A 76 -1.34 41.50 25.59
N PRO A 77 -1.27 41.52 26.93
CA PRO A 77 -2.21 40.91 27.88
C PRO A 77 -3.46 41.77 28.17
N ASP A 78 -3.39 43.08 27.96
CA ASP A 78 -4.49 44.00 28.26
C ASP A 78 -5.34 44.32 27.01
N ARG A 79 -6.50 43.66 26.91
CA ARG A 79 -7.46 43.85 25.81
C ARG A 79 -8.05 45.26 25.74
N THR A 80 -8.05 46.02 26.83
CA THR A 80 -8.61 47.39 26.84
C THR A 80 -7.80 48.35 25.96
N LEU A 81 -6.55 47.99 25.67
CA LEU A 81 -5.66 48.75 24.80
C LEU A 81 -5.99 48.61 23.32
N ALA A 82 -6.84 47.66 22.91
CA ALA A 82 -7.17 47.39 21.51
C ALA A 82 -7.73 48.63 20.78
N SER A 83 -8.54 49.44 21.48
CA SER A 83 -9.10 50.69 20.95
C SER A 83 -8.05 51.76 20.64
N LYS A 84 -6.88 51.67 21.28
CA LYS A 84 -5.78 52.63 21.14
C LYS A 84 -4.81 52.26 20.02
N TYR A 85 -4.92 51.06 19.45
CA TYR A 85 -4.15 50.68 18.26
C TYR A 85 -4.75 51.35 17.01
N PRO A 86 -3.92 51.75 16.04
CA PRO A 86 -4.39 52.18 14.73
C PRO A 86 -5.28 51.12 14.08
N SER A 87 -6.23 51.55 13.27
CA SER A 87 -7.04 50.65 12.46
C SER A 87 -6.21 50.18 11.26
N VAL A 88 -6.03 48.88 11.13
CA VAL A 88 -5.42 48.25 9.95
C VAL A 88 -6.51 47.75 9.02
N VAL A 89 -6.41 48.06 7.72
CA VAL A 89 -7.37 47.62 6.69
C VAL A 89 -7.17 46.14 6.37
N PHE A 90 -5.92 45.68 6.44
CA PHE A 90 -5.49 44.33 6.10
C PHE A 90 -4.19 44.01 6.86
N GLY A 91 -4.10 42.83 7.47
CA GLY A 91 -2.97 42.42 8.31
C GLY A 91 -3.31 42.29 9.80
N GLU A 92 -2.36 41.76 10.56
CA GLU A 92 -2.47 41.65 12.02
C GLU A 92 -2.28 43.01 12.70
N ARG A 93 -3.05 43.26 13.77
CA ARG A 93 -3.21 44.60 14.35
C ARG A 93 -2.34 44.86 15.57
N TYR A 94 -2.07 43.84 16.37
CA TYR A 94 -1.50 44.01 17.71
C TYR A 94 -0.04 43.59 17.73
N LEU A 95 0.72 44.18 18.66
CA LEU A 95 2.16 43.96 18.77
C LEU A 95 2.46 42.63 19.45
N ASN A 96 3.49 41.93 18.96
CA ASN A 96 4.11 40.80 19.63
C ASN A 96 5.58 41.12 20.00
N SER A 97 5.98 40.91 21.26
CA SER A 97 7.34 41.23 21.73
C SER A 97 8.39 40.16 21.45
N GLY A 98 7.98 38.95 21.10
CA GLY A 98 8.92 37.85 20.89
C GLY A 98 9.71 37.94 19.59
N MET A 99 9.46 38.96 18.77
CA MET A 99 10.42 39.41 17.76
C MET A 99 10.32 40.90 17.44
N PHE A 100 11.46 41.51 17.12
CA PHE A 100 11.53 42.82 16.47
C PHE A 100 12.88 43.02 15.79
N ILE A 101 12.91 43.87 14.77
CA ILE A 101 14.13 44.29 14.08
C ILE A 101 14.22 45.81 14.07
N GLY A 102 15.40 46.36 14.36
CA GLY A 102 15.57 47.81 14.39
C GLY A 102 17.00 48.28 14.60
N PHE A 103 17.22 49.57 14.42
CA PHE A 103 18.50 50.21 14.67
C PHE A 103 18.80 50.21 16.18
N VAL A 104 20.04 49.84 16.55
CA VAL A 104 20.42 49.64 17.96
C VAL A 104 20.23 50.89 18.80
N ARG A 105 20.50 52.08 18.26
CA ARG A 105 20.29 53.35 18.96
C ARG A 105 18.84 53.55 19.36
N GLU A 106 17.91 53.27 18.46
CA GLU A 106 16.48 53.40 18.69
C GLU A 106 15.98 52.33 19.65
N VAL A 107 16.43 51.09 19.51
CA VAL A 107 16.11 50.02 20.46
C VAL A 107 16.60 50.39 21.86
N LEU A 108 17.83 50.88 22.02
CA LEU A 108 18.34 51.35 23.32
C LEU A 108 17.51 52.50 23.90
N SER A 109 17.08 53.46 23.07
CA SER A 109 16.23 54.55 23.54
C SER A 109 14.89 54.05 24.08
N LEU A 110 14.33 53.00 23.46
CA LEU A 110 13.12 52.33 23.94
C LEU A 110 13.39 51.60 25.26
N LEU A 111 14.52 50.90 25.38
CA LEU A 111 14.88 50.13 26.58
C LEU A 111 15.25 51.01 27.78
N GLU A 112 15.69 52.26 27.59
CA GLU A 112 15.91 53.20 28.71
C GLU A 112 14.61 53.56 29.44
N ILE A 113 13.46 53.52 28.76
CA ILE A 113 12.14 53.73 29.39
C ILE A 113 11.89 52.65 30.46
N ALA A 114 12.38 51.42 30.26
CA ALA A 114 12.25 50.35 31.26
C ALA A 114 12.98 50.69 32.57
N LYS A 115 14.09 51.41 32.47
CA LYS A 115 14.86 51.87 33.63
C LYS A 115 14.15 52.99 34.36
N GLU A 116 13.51 53.91 33.63
CA GLU A 116 12.69 54.98 34.21
C GLU A 116 11.44 54.44 34.92
N LEU A 117 10.83 53.37 34.38
CA LEU A 117 9.67 52.70 34.94
C LEU A 117 9.99 51.70 36.07
N ASN A 118 11.28 51.45 36.33
CA ASN A 118 11.77 50.53 37.36
C ASN A 118 11.18 49.10 37.22
N LEU A 119 11.21 48.58 35.99
CA LEU A 119 10.64 47.29 35.59
C LEU A 119 11.29 46.12 36.35
N ARG A 120 10.48 45.22 36.93
CA ARG A 120 10.93 44.00 37.62
C ARG A 120 11.16 42.87 36.62
N ASP A 121 12.01 41.90 36.95
CA ASP A 121 12.32 40.76 36.06
C ASP A 121 11.05 39.96 35.68
N ASP A 122 10.05 39.87 36.58
CA ASP A 122 8.78 39.15 36.43
C ASP A 122 7.63 39.98 35.85
N ASP A 123 7.86 41.25 35.50
CA ASP A 123 6.86 42.05 34.78
C ASP A 123 6.73 41.57 33.31
N ASP A 124 5.67 42.00 32.63
CA ASP A 124 5.35 41.55 31.27
C ASP A 124 6.11 42.34 30.20
N ASP A 125 6.89 41.63 29.37
CA ASP A 125 7.67 42.27 28.31
C ASP A 125 6.78 42.83 27.19
N GLN A 126 5.75 42.09 26.78
CA GLN A 126 4.82 42.53 25.73
C GLN A 126 4.04 43.79 26.12
N LEU A 127 3.58 43.88 27.36
CA LEU A 127 2.89 45.04 27.91
C LEU A 127 3.83 46.25 27.96
N PHE A 128 5.08 46.07 28.37
CA PHE A 128 6.09 47.13 28.35
C PHE A 128 6.25 47.74 26.96
N TYR A 129 6.47 46.90 25.93
CA TYR A 129 6.64 47.39 24.56
C TYR A 129 5.35 48.05 24.05
N THR A 130 4.19 47.45 24.31
CA THR A 130 2.86 47.99 23.95
C THR A 130 2.64 49.41 24.49
N HIS A 131 3.07 49.70 25.72
CA HIS A 131 2.98 51.03 26.30
C HIS A 131 4.02 52.01 25.74
N SER A 132 5.26 51.55 25.56
CA SER A 132 6.42 52.41 25.23
C SER A 132 6.41 52.89 23.78
N ILE A 133 5.86 52.08 22.89
CA ILE A 133 5.81 52.31 21.44
C ILE A 133 4.83 53.41 21.03
N ARG A 134 3.95 53.84 21.94
CA ARG A 134 3.00 54.94 21.71
C ARG A 134 3.65 56.32 21.49
N ASN A 135 4.91 56.49 21.85
CA ASN A 135 5.65 57.74 21.65
C ASN A 135 6.38 57.82 20.30
N TYR A 136 6.40 56.75 19.50
CA TYR A 136 7.05 56.72 18.18
C TYR A 136 5.99 56.78 17.07
N THR A 137 5.85 57.93 16.42
CA THR A 137 4.94 58.14 15.29
C THR A 137 5.39 57.37 14.04
N ARG A 138 4.63 56.34 13.66
CA ARG A 138 4.15 55.97 12.29
C ARG A 138 3.91 54.45 12.26
N PHE A 139 2.63 54.08 12.27
CA PHE A 139 2.13 52.71 12.29
C PHE A 139 1.39 52.43 10.99
N ASP A 140 2.16 52.25 9.93
CA ASP A 140 1.64 51.63 8.72
C ASP A 140 2.55 50.44 8.45
N GLU A 141 1.94 49.25 8.40
CA GLU A 141 2.54 47.97 8.00
C GLU A 141 3.22 47.16 9.12
N PHE A 142 2.41 46.26 9.68
CA PHE A 142 2.80 45.18 10.59
C PHE A 142 2.91 43.87 9.81
N VAL A 143 3.91 43.04 10.11
CA VAL A 143 4.06 41.69 9.55
C VAL A 143 4.08 40.67 10.68
N GLY A 144 3.14 39.74 10.64
CA GLY A 144 3.10 38.55 11.49
C GLY A 144 2.06 37.58 10.94
N ILE A 145 2.45 36.32 10.80
CA ILE A 145 1.77 35.32 9.97
C ILE A 145 1.83 33.98 10.69
N ALA A 146 0.67 33.35 10.87
CA ALA A 146 0.58 31.91 11.04
C ALA A 146 0.58 31.23 9.65
N PRO A 147 1.42 30.21 9.39
CA PRO A 147 1.46 29.51 8.10
C PRO A 147 0.22 28.61 7.91
N GLN A 148 -0.25 28.48 6.65
CA GLN A 148 -1.36 27.57 6.28
C GLN A 148 -1.03 26.59 5.14
N SER A 149 0.17 26.60 4.54
CA SER A 149 0.53 25.60 3.52
C SER A 149 2.03 25.53 3.22
N VAL A 150 2.48 24.38 2.73
CA VAL A 150 3.87 24.07 2.29
C VAL A 150 3.84 23.71 0.80
N HIS A 151 4.79 24.24 0.01
CA HIS A 151 4.98 23.88 -1.41
C HIS A 151 6.03 22.75 -1.53
N GLU A 152 5.80 21.76 -2.41
CA GLU A 152 6.59 20.51 -2.49
C GLU A 152 8.08 20.67 -2.86
N ASP A 153 8.51 21.79 -3.46
CA ASP A 153 9.88 21.96 -3.97
C ASP A 153 10.73 23.04 -3.27
N SER A 154 10.18 23.80 -2.31
CA SER A 154 10.96 24.77 -1.52
C SER A 154 10.49 24.82 -0.06
N ILE A 155 11.43 24.68 0.88
CA ILE A 155 11.23 24.68 2.36
C ILE A 155 10.72 26.04 2.88
N MET A 156 10.41 27.00 2.01
CA MET A 156 9.89 28.30 2.39
C MET A 156 8.40 28.19 2.72
N LEU A 157 8.03 28.46 3.97
CA LEU A 157 6.63 28.62 4.34
C LEU A 157 6.05 29.87 3.69
N GLU A 158 4.80 29.78 3.24
CA GLU A 158 4.05 30.89 2.65
C GLU A 158 2.78 31.18 3.47
N ASN A 159 2.44 32.47 3.52
CA ASN A 159 1.14 32.92 3.95
C ASN A 159 0.19 33.08 2.77
N PHE A 160 -0.74 32.13 2.67
CA PHE A 160 -2.10 32.21 2.10
C PHE A 160 -2.67 33.62 1.91
N LEU A 161 -3.02 34.19 3.06
CA LEU A 161 -3.80 35.40 3.20
C LEU A 161 -3.05 36.62 2.67
N TYR A 162 -1.75 36.72 2.95
CA TYR A 162 -0.96 37.92 2.62
C TYR A 162 -0.05 37.73 1.40
N ASN A 163 0.00 36.53 0.81
CA ASN A 163 0.90 36.15 -0.29
C ASN A 163 2.38 36.53 -0.02
N THR A 164 2.86 36.18 1.18
CA THR A 164 4.25 36.46 1.60
C THR A 164 4.93 35.22 2.15
N SER A 165 6.26 35.15 2.04
CA SER A 165 7.07 34.11 2.70
C SER A 165 7.71 34.68 3.97
N PRO A 166 7.26 34.28 5.18
CA PRO A 166 7.82 34.75 6.44
C PRO A 166 9.30 34.40 6.55
N LEU A 167 10.08 35.33 7.11
CA LEU A 167 11.52 35.16 7.30
C LEU A 167 11.87 34.57 8.67
N VAL A 168 10.98 34.77 9.65
CA VAL A 168 11.10 34.25 11.00
C VAL A 168 9.75 33.67 11.39
N LEU A 169 9.76 32.47 11.94
CA LEU A 169 8.57 31.74 12.37
C LEU A 169 8.57 31.70 13.89
N HIS A 170 7.45 32.06 14.51
CA HIS A 170 7.33 32.15 15.95
C HIS A 170 6.07 31.41 16.42
N GLY A 171 6.26 30.32 17.18
CA GLY A 171 5.20 29.42 17.63
C GLY A 171 4.50 29.85 18.92
N ASN A 172 4.10 31.12 19.02
CA ASN A 172 3.45 31.65 20.23
C ASN A 172 2.10 30.99 20.51
N ALA A 173 1.92 30.49 21.74
CA ALA A 173 0.71 29.88 22.26
C ALA A 173 0.20 28.63 21.47
N PHE A 174 0.30 27.45 22.09
CA PHE A 174 -0.30 26.17 21.69
C PHE A 174 0.09 25.54 20.33
N GLN A 175 0.96 26.15 19.51
CA GLN A 175 1.43 25.56 18.24
C GLN A 175 2.86 24.99 18.32
N TYR A 176 3.09 24.05 19.24
CA TYR A 176 4.39 23.40 19.42
C TYR A 176 4.43 22.04 18.71
N SER A 177 5.10 21.95 17.55
CA SER A 177 5.89 20.77 17.06
C SER A 177 5.91 20.54 15.54
N ILE A 178 5.07 21.19 14.73
CA ILE A 178 4.87 20.76 13.33
C ILE A 178 5.92 21.30 12.33
N PHE A 179 6.66 22.37 12.66
CA PHE A 179 7.49 23.09 11.69
C PHE A 179 9.02 22.90 11.82
N SER A 180 9.52 22.06 12.74
CA SER A 180 10.96 21.94 13.04
C SER A 180 11.72 20.82 12.30
N ASN A 181 11.08 20.13 11.36
CA ASN A 181 11.63 18.89 10.81
C ASN A 181 12.40 19.15 9.50
N ARG A 182 13.71 19.45 9.59
CA ARG A 182 14.78 19.09 8.63
C ARG A 182 16.11 19.76 9.00
N ALA A 183 16.96 19.03 9.72
CA ALA A 183 18.42 19.19 9.68
C ALA A 183 19.01 17.77 9.74
N VAL A 184 20.06 17.51 8.97
CA VAL A 184 20.77 16.22 8.96
C VAL A 184 22.26 16.52 8.97
N PHE A 185 22.95 16.14 10.04
CA PHE A 185 24.42 16.08 10.06
C PHE A 185 24.86 14.69 10.50
N GLY A 186 25.63 14.04 9.62
CA GLY A 186 26.23 12.73 9.88
C GLY A 186 27.43 12.84 10.82
N VAL A 187 27.52 11.91 11.78
CA VAL A 187 28.66 11.73 12.70
C VAL A 187 28.84 10.21 12.94
N PRO A 188 30.07 9.71 13.18
CA PRO A 188 30.42 8.30 13.04
C PRO A 188 29.92 7.37 14.16
N SER A 189 30.01 6.07 13.88
CA SER A 189 29.58 4.93 14.70
C SER A 189 30.14 4.92 16.14
N PRO A 190 29.31 4.65 17.16
CA PRO A 190 29.75 4.35 18.51
C PRO A 190 30.00 2.85 18.72
N GLU A 191 30.88 2.54 19.68
CA GLU A 191 31.01 1.23 20.31
C GLU A 191 29.64 0.77 20.88
N PHE A 192 29.31 -0.52 20.75
CA PHE A 192 28.02 -1.07 21.18
C PHE A 192 27.71 -0.76 22.65
N SER A 193 26.66 0.03 22.90
CA SER A 193 26.25 0.49 24.23
C SER A 193 25.46 -0.57 25.02
N ALA A 194 25.50 -0.50 26.35
CA ALA A 194 24.71 -1.38 27.21
C ALA A 194 23.22 -1.01 27.09
N THR A 195 22.36 -1.96 26.74
CA THR A 195 20.95 -1.67 26.38
C THR A 195 19.99 -2.55 27.18
N GLY A 196 19.00 -1.93 27.80
CA GLY A 196 17.85 -2.63 28.38
C GLY A 196 16.73 -2.77 27.34
N ILE A 197 16.07 -3.92 27.30
CA ILE A 197 14.82 -4.11 26.56
C ILE A 197 13.74 -4.49 27.59
N ALA A 198 12.71 -3.65 27.72
CA ALA A 198 11.55 -3.90 28.55
C ALA A 198 10.38 -4.30 27.67
N VAL A 199 9.96 -5.56 27.79
CA VAL A 199 8.87 -6.15 27.02
C VAL A 199 7.59 -6.08 27.84
N PHE A 200 6.52 -5.48 27.30
CA PHE A 200 5.23 -5.39 27.97
C PHE A 200 4.20 -6.32 27.33
N VAL A 201 3.66 -7.25 28.12
CA VAL A 201 2.56 -8.14 27.74
C VAL A 201 1.38 -7.82 28.65
N LEU A 202 0.67 -6.74 28.34
CA LEU A 202 -0.35 -6.15 29.23
C LEU A 202 -1.75 -6.74 29.04
N LYS A 203 -2.03 -7.29 27.87
CA LYS A 203 -3.31 -7.90 27.47
C LYS A 203 -3.04 -9.19 26.68
N PRO A 204 -4.03 -10.08 26.48
CA PRO A 204 -3.84 -11.26 25.63
C PRO A 204 -3.41 -10.87 24.21
N ILE A 205 -2.17 -11.20 23.83
CA ILE A 205 -1.60 -10.90 22.50
C ILE A 205 -1.49 -12.19 21.68
N PRO A 206 -2.08 -12.25 20.46
CA PRO A 206 -1.84 -13.37 19.56
C PRO A 206 -0.45 -13.30 18.93
N TYR A 207 0.08 -14.44 18.50
CA TYR A 207 1.38 -14.56 17.83
C TYR A 207 2.57 -14.08 18.68
N VAL A 208 2.48 -14.31 19.99
CA VAL A 208 3.55 -13.92 20.92
C VAL A 208 4.85 -14.70 20.62
N GLU A 209 4.76 -15.93 20.12
CA GLU A 209 5.94 -16.73 19.74
C GLU A 209 6.76 -16.03 18.65
N GLU A 210 6.09 -15.44 17.65
CA GLU A 210 6.72 -14.71 16.56
C GLU A 210 7.32 -13.39 17.05
N PHE A 211 6.69 -12.72 18.02
CA PHE A 211 7.26 -11.57 18.70
C PHE A 211 8.61 -11.92 19.36
N PHE A 212 8.64 -12.97 20.18
CA PHE A 212 9.87 -13.41 20.85
C PHE A 212 10.93 -13.92 19.87
N ARG A 213 10.54 -14.57 18.78
CA ARG A 213 11.47 -14.92 17.68
C ARG A 213 12.07 -13.67 17.04
N GLY A 214 11.30 -12.60 16.88
CA GLY A 214 11.80 -11.30 16.44
C GLY A 214 12.89 -10.74 17.36
N LEU A 215 12.70 -10.84 18.68
CA LEU A 215 13.71 -10.45 19.66
C LEU A 215 14.98 -11.30 19.55
N GLU A 216 14.84 -12.63 19.41
CA GLU A 216 15.98 -13.52 19.23
C GLU A 216 16.80 -13.20 17.98
N ASN A 217 16.15 -12.69 16.92
CA ASN A 217 16.77 -12.38 15.64
C ASN A 217 17.40 -10.99 15.58
N LEU A 218 17.33 -10.18 16.64
CA LEU A 218 17.95 -8.85 16.64
C LEU A 218 19.47 -8.93 16.44
N GLU A 219 19.95 -8.21 15.41
CA GLU A 219 21.36 -8.03 15.07
C GLU A 219 22.00 -6.94 15.95
N TYR A 220 22.09 -7.23 17.24
CA TYR A 220 22.84 -6.43 18.21
C TYR A 220 23.61 -7.38 19.14
N PRO A 221 24.82 -7.05 19.61
CA PRO A 221 25.58 -7.95 20.48
C PRO A 221 24.78 -8.30 21.74
N LYS A 222 24.21 -9.51 21.77
CA LYS A 222 23.28 -9.93 22.82
C LYS A 222 23.89 -9.88 24.23
N LYS A 223 25.23 -10.04 24.34
CA LYS A 223 26.01 -9.82 25.57
C LYS A 223 25.95 -8.38 26.13
N ASN A 224 25.50 -7.41 25.35
CA ASN A 224 25.30 -6.02 25.76
C ASN A 224 23.81 -5.70 26.00
N VAL A 225 22.93 -6.69 25.84
CA VAL A 225 21.48 -6.53 25.97
C VAL A 225 21.00 -7.30 27.20
N ARG A 226 20.24 -6.60 28.05
CA ARG A 226 19.51 -7.20 29.17
C ARG A 226 18.02 -7.03 28.91
N LEU A 227 17.25 -8.05 29.19
CA LEU A 227 15.83 -8.09 28.87
C LEU A 227 15.01 -8.34 30.14
N ARG A 228 13.96 -7.56 30.34
CA ARG A 228 12.95 -7.77 31.40
C ARG A 228 11.56 -7.86 30.78
N ILE A 229 10.82 -8.88 31.16
CA ILE A 229 9.46 -9.14 30.64
C ILE A 229 8.44 -8.82 31.73
N TYR A 230 7.53 -7.91 31.41
CA TYR A 230 6.39 -7.53 32.23
C TYR A 230 5.14 -8.23 31.70
N ASN A 231 4.85 -9.42 32.21
CA ASN A 231 3.66 -10.18 31.82
C ASN A 231 2.53 -9.95 32.82
N ASN A 232 1.52 -9.16 32.44
CA ASN A 232 0.40 -8.79 33.30
C ASN A 232 -0.89 -9.60 33.01
N GLN A 233 -0.75 -10.74 32.33
CA GLN A 233 -1.88 -11.50 31.82
C GLN A 233 -1.55 -13.01 31.77
N PRO A 234 -2.55 -13.90 31.91
CA PRO A 234 -2.32 -15.34 32.04
C PRO A 234 -2.17 -16.09 30.69
N TYR A 235 -2.70 -15.54 29.59
CA TYR A 235 -2.59 -16.10 28.26
C TYR A 235 -1.11 -16.15 27.81
N ASN A 236 -0.63 -17.29 27.31
CA ASN A 236 0.80 -17.50 27.00
C ASN A 236 1.79 -17.43 28.18
N GLN A 237 1.34 -17.35 29.44
CA GLN A 237 2.24 -17.29 30.61
C GLN A 237 3.24 -18.46 30.61
N GLN A 238 2.76 -19.68 30.34
CA GLN A 238 3.61 -20.88 30.31
C GLN A 238 4.68 -20.81 29.21
N PHE A 239 4.33 -20.27 28.04
CA PHE A 239 5.30 -20.06 26.96
C PHE A 239 6.38 -19.05 27.38
N ILE A 240 5.98 -17.89 27.92
CA ILE A 240 6.89 -16.83 28.36
C ILE A 240 7.84 -17.33 29.45
N GLU A 241 7.32 -18.06 30.44
CA GLU A 241 8.11 -18.66 31.52
C GLU A 241 9.12 -19.69 30.99
N ASN A 242 8.74 -20.52 30.03
CA ASN A 242 9.63 -21.50 29.44
C ASN A 242 10.69 -20.83 28.55
N TRP A 243 10.29 -19.86 27.74
CA TRP A 243 11.19 -19.10 26.87
C TRP A 243 12.25 -18.35 27.68
N SER A 244 11.87 -17.76 28.82
CA SER A 244 12.76 -16.96 29.65
C SER A 244 13.81 -17.77 30.41
N LYS A 245 13.64 -19.10 30.54
CA LYS A 245 14.64 -19.98 31.16
C LYS A 245 15.92 -20.10 30.34
N THR A 246 15.83 -19.87 29.04
CA THR A 246 16.97 -19.82 28.14
C THR A 246 17.34 -18.36 27.91
N ASN A 247 18.55 -17.94 28.28
CA ASN A 247 18.98 -16.55 28.06
C ASN A 247 19.13 -16.17 26.58
N HIS A 248 19.00 -17.12 25.63
CA HIS A 248 19.04 -16.88 24.17
C HIS A 248 20.25 -16.07 23.65
N GLY A 249 21.36 -16.11 24.39
CA GLY A 249 22.57 -15.32 24.14
C GLY A 249 22.57 -13.90 24.72
N PHE A 250 21.45 -13.43 25.27
CA PHE A 250 21.35 -12.17 26.01
C PHE A 250 22.15 -12.22 27.31
N ALA A 251 22.61 -11.06 27.79
CA ALA A 251 23.36 -10.96 29.04
C ALA A 251 22.50 -11.34 30.26
N LEU A 252 21.21 -11.03 30.20
CA LEU A 252 20.22 -11.35 31.23
C LEU A 252 18.84 -11.38 30.58
N VAL A 253 18.02 -12.38 30.94
CA VAL A 253 16.58 -12.40 30.70
C VAL A 253 15.91 -12.63 32.04
N GLU A 254 14.99 -11.75 32.44
CA GLU A 254 14.24 -11.89 33.69
C GLU A 254 12.76 -11.57 33.50
N ILE A 255 11.91 -12.21 34.31
CA ILE A 255 10.47 -11.94 34.36
C ILE A 255 10.19 -11.10 35.59
N TYR A 256 9.37 -10.05 35.42
CA TYR A 256 8.83 -9.28 36.53
C TYR A 256 7.70 -10.08 37.20
N ASP A 257 7.92 -10.48 38.47
CA ASP A 257 7.11 -11.49 39.16
C ASP A 257 5.80 -10.94 39.78
N GLN A 258 5.57 -9.62 39.73
CA GLN A 258 4.31 -9.05 40.25
C GLN A 258 3.20 -9.10 39.20
N LYS A 259 2.00 -9.48 39.64
CA LYS A 259 0.81 -9.62 38.79
C LYS A 259 -0.22 -8.54 39.11
N GLU A 260 -1.08 -8.27 38.13
CA GLU A 260 -2.18 -7.28 38.22
C GLU A 260 -1.69 -5.88 38.59
N VAL A 261 -0.52 -5.50 38.06
CA VAL A 261 0.08 -4.20 38.32
C VAL A 261 -0.42 -3.19 37.30
N ASP A 262 -0.70 -1.99 37.77
CA ASP A 262 -1.08 -0.84 36.94
C ASP A 262 0.01 -0.52 35.90
N GLU A 263 -0.40 -0.22 34.67
CA GLU A 263 0.52 0.01 33.53
C GLU A 263 1.50 1.15 33.81
N HIS A 264 1.07 2.24 34.44
CA HIS A 264 1.95 3.37 34.75
C HIS A 264 3.11 2.94 35.65
N LYS A 265 2.83 2.07 36.63
CA LYS A 265 3.86 1.49 37.50
C LYS A 265 4.81 0.58 36.75
N LEU A 266 4.30 -0.25 35.83
CA LEU A 266 5.15 -1.14 35.03
C LEU A 266 6.10 -0.35 34.13
N ARG A 267 5.61 0.67 33.42
CA ARG A 267 6.46 1.51 32.56
C ARG A 267 7.48 2.33 33.36
N ALA A 268 7.09 2.84 34.53
CA ALA A 268 8.02 3.51 35.44
C ALA A 268 9.07 2.57 36.04
N ASP A 269 8.69 1.34 36.41
CA ASP A 269 9.62 0.29 36.87
C ASP A 269 10.64 -0.05 35.79
N ALA A 270 10.24 -0.14 34.52
CA ALA A 270 11.17 -0.38 33.42
C ALA A 270 12.24 0.71 33.29
N VAL A 271 11.86 1.97 33.49
CA VAL A 271 12.81 3.08 33.52
C VAL A 271 13.72 2.99 34.74
N GLN A 272 13.16 2.72 35.93
CA GLN A 272 13.94 2.53 37.16
C GLN A 272 14.96 1.38 37.01
N TRP A 273 14.50 0.24 36.52
CA TRP A 273 15.32 -0.94 36.23
C TRP A 273 16.46 -0.62 35.27
N SER A 274 16.20 0.14 34.20
CA SER A 274 17.23 0.54 33.24
C SER A 274 18.36 1.35 33.89
N MET A 275 18.06 2.14 34.93
CA MET A 275 19.04 2.86 35.74
C MET A 275 19.84 1.90 36.63
N GLU A 276 19.18 0.91 37.24
CA GLU A 276 19.80 -0.10 38.11
C GLU A 276 20.80 -0.98 37.36
N ILE A 277 20.48 -1.39 36.14
CA ILE A 277 21.39 -2.16 35.28
C ILE A 277 22.44 -1.28 34.59
N ASN A 278 22.44 0.03 34.86
CA ASN A 278 23.33 1.04 34.26
C ASN A 278 23.30 1.00 32.72
N ALA A 279 22.10 0.91 32.13
CA ALA A 279 21.94 0.95 30.68
C ALA A 279 22.20 2.36 30.12
N ASP A 280 22.71 2.41 28.89
CA ASP A 280 22.85 3.64 28.11
C ASP A 280 21.58 3.94 27.30
N PHE A 281 20.86 2.88 26.92
CA PHE A 281 19.58 2.95 26.22
C PHE A 281 18.57 1.96 26.80
N LEU A 282 17.28 2.33 26.74
CA LEU A 282 16.16 1.47 27.08
C LEU A 282 15.21 1.42 25.88
N LEU A 283 14.96 0.23 25.34
CA LEU A 283 13.87 -0.02 24.41
C LEU A 283 12.66 -0.52 25.20
N LEU A 284 11.63 0.32 25.29
CA LEU A 284 10.30 -0.06 25.75
C LEU A 284 9.55 -0.63 24.56
N ILE A 285 9.03 -1.85 24.64
CA ILE A 285 8.31 -2.48 23.52
C ILE A 285 7.13 -3.31 23.99
N ASP A 286 5.97 -3.07 23.40
CA ASP A 286 4.75 -3.82 23.63
C ASP A 286 4.76 -5.09 22.76
N ALA A 287 4.24 -6.19 23.31
CA ALA A 287 4.33 -7.49 22.65
C ALA A 287 3.43 -7.64 21.41
N ASP A 288 2.56 -6.68 21.11
CA ASP A 288 1.82 -6.60 19.85
C ASP A 288 2.62 -5.92 18.72
N VAL A 289 3.89 -5.59 18.93
CA VAL A 289 4.82 -5.14 17.89
C VAL A 289 5.54 -6.33 17.25
N HIS A 290 5.09 -6.78 16.08
CA HIS A 290 5.84 -7.80 15.33
C HIS A 290 7.09 -7.20 14.67
N ILE A 291 8.27 -7.62 15.13
CA ILE A 291 9.58 -7.15 14.65
C ILE A 291 9.94 -7.85 13.34
N THR A 292 10.14 -7.09 12.27
CA THR A 292 10.55 -7.61 10.95
C THR A 292 11.99 -7.32 10.61
N ALA A 293 12.58 -6.26 11.18
CA ALA A 293 13.96 -5.85 10.92
C ALA A 293 14.94 -6.35 12.01
N PRO A 294 15.86 -7.28 11.68
CA PRO A 294 16.93 -7.69 12.60
C PRO A 294 17.79 -6.51 13.08
N ASP A 295 18.05 -5.53 12.22
CA ASP A 295 18.91 -4.37 12.50
C ASP A 295 18.19 -3.19 13.20
N MET A 296 16.93 -3.37 13.63
CA MET A 296 16.10 -2.30 14.23
C MET A 296 16.83 -1.60 15.39
N LEU A 297 17.32 -2.36 16.37
CA LEU A 297 17.91 -1.78 17.58
C LEU A 297 19.19 -0.99 17.26
N ASN A 298 20.05 -1.53 16.41
CA ASN A 298 21.27 -0.86 15.96
C ASN A 298 20.93 0.45 15.23
N THR A 299 19.95 0.41 14.33
CA THR A 299 19.50 1.59 13.58
C THR A 299 18.97 2.67 14.52
N LEU A 300 18.08 2.34 15.46
CA LEU A 300 17.52 3.32 16.39
C LEU A 300 18.59 3.94 17.30
N ILE A 301 19.54 3.15 17.80
CA ILE A 301 20.64 3.66 18.64
C ILE A 301 21.54 4.60 17.83
N GLN A 302 21.88 4.25 16.59
CA GLN A 302 22.65 5.14 15.71
C GLN A 302 21.92 6.47 15.48
N ARG A 303 20.61 6.41 15.19
CA ARG A 303 19.77 7.60 15.00
C ARG A 303 19.63 8.44 16.26
N ALA A 304 19.57 7.81 17.42
CA ALA A 304 19.52 8.52 18.69
C ALA A 304 20.83 9.28 18.95
N LEU A 305 21.98 8.72 18.54
CA LEU A 305 23.31 9.29 18.74
C LEU A 305 23.69 10.35 17.71
N GLU A 306 23.04 10.38 16.55
CA GLU A 306 23.10 11.53 15.62
C GLU A 306 22.77 12.86 16.36
N GLU A 307 23.31 13.97 15.86
CA GLU A 307 22.98 15.34 16.34
C GLU A 307 23.24 15.58 17.84
N ASN A 308 24.40 15.13 18.36
CA ASN A 308 24.75 15.29 19.78
C ASN A 308 23.69 14.72 20.74
N ASN A 309 23.16 13.55 20.38
CA ASN A 309 22.20 12.80 21.17
C ASN A 309 20.82 13.47 21.28
N TYR A 310 20.50 14.47 20.45
CA TYR A 310 19.28 15.29 20.55
C TYR A 310 17.99 14.46 20.61
N ARG A 311 17.94 13.36 19.86
CA ARG A 311 16.81 12.44 19.73
C ARG A 311 16.75 11.42 20.87
N ALA A 312 16.56 11.93 22.09
CA ALA A 312 16.62 11.13 23.30
C ALA A 312 15.43 10.18 23.52
N ILE A 313 14.32 10.44 22.82
CA ILE A 313 13.09 9.64 22.83
C ILE A 313 12.74 9.42 21.35
N LEU A 314 12.91 8.20 20.87
CA LEU A 314 12.82 7.84 19.45
C LEU A 314 12.05 6.55 19.28
N ALA A 315 11.02 6.55 18.43
CA ALA A 315 10.26 5.37 18.07
C ALA A 315 10.56 4.96 16.62
N PRO A 316 10.64 3.66 16.29
CA PRO A 316 10.53 3.21 14.91
C PRO A 316 9.10 3.43 14.40
N LEU A 317 8.93 3.72 13.10
CA LEU A 317 7.61 3.73 12.47
C LEU A 317 7.05 2.30 12.42
N ILE A 318 5.95 2.06 13.14
CA ILE A 318 5.24 0.78 13.17
C ILE A 318 3.78 1.05 12.79
N LEU A 319 3.27 0.26 11.84
CA LEU A 319 1.93 0.39 11.29
C LEU A 319 1.13 -0.88 11.51
N ARG A 320 -0.17 -0.74 11.76
CA ARG A 320 -1.09 -1.88 11.71
C ARG A 320 -1.44 -2.17 10.24
N PRO A 321 -1.16 -3.39 9.72
CA PRO A 321 -1.40 -3.72 8.32
C PRO A 321 -2.84 -3.43 7.89
N GLU A 322 -3.02 -2.99 6.64
CA GLU A 322 -4.33 -2.70 6.01
C GLU A 322 -5.16 -1.60 6.71
N THR A 323 -4.55 -0.84 7.63
CA THR A 323 -5.20 0.30 8.31
C THR A 323 -4.33 1.55 8.25
N LEU A 324 -4.86 2.67 8.76
CA LEU A 324 -4.11 3.92 8.96
C LEU A 324 -3.53 4.04 10.38
N TYR A 325 -3.71 3.02 11.23
CA TYR A 325 -3.27 3.04 12.62
C TYR A 325 -1.76 2.85 12.71
N SER A 326 -1.10 3.71 13.47
CA SER A 326 0.35 3.68 13.70
C SER A 326 0.67 3.90 15.18
N ASN A 327 1.92 3.69 15.54
CA ASN A 327 2.43 3.92 16.88
C ASN A 327 2.82 5.38 17.18
N PHE A 328 2.41 6.35 16.36
CA PHE A 328 2.64 7.77 16.61
C PHE A 328 1.43 8.62 16.20
N TRP A 329 1.31 9.82 16.76
CA TRP A 329 0.33 10.81 16.30
C TRP A 329 1.07 12.01 15.74
N GLY A 330 0.65 12.49 14.57
CA GLY A 330 1.23 13.69 13.97
C GLY A 330 0.69 14.99 14.58
N ALA A 331 -0.48 14.97 15.21
CA ALA A 331 -1.07 16.10 15.90
C ALA A 331 -1.85 15.67 17.16
N VAL A 332 -2.13 16.63 18.03
CA VAL A 332 -3.04 16.48 19.16
C VAL A 332 -4.13 17.54 19.08
N SER A 333 -5.35 17.16 19.43
CA SER A 333 -6.50 18.07 19.55
C SER A 333 -6.38 18.96 20.79
N GLU A 334 -7.23 19.98 20.90
CA GLU A 334 -7.27 20.88 22.08
C GLU A 334 -7.52 20.13 23.40
N SER A 335 -8.20 18.99 23.35
CA SER A 335 -8.44 18.13 24.53
C SER A 335 -7.27 17.18 24.84
N GLY A 336 -6.17 17.23 24.08
CA GLY A 336 -4.98 16.40 24.27
C GLY A 336 -5.05 15.00 23.66
N TYR A 337 -6.14 14.68 22.94
CA TYR A 337 -6.33 13.40 22.24
C TYR A 337 -5.87 13.43 20.79
N TYR A 338 -5.85 12.27 20.13
CA TYR A 338 -5.45 12.11 18.72
C TYR A 338 -6.04 13.18 17.80
N ALA A 339 -5.17 13.79 16.99
CA ALA A 339 -5.53 14.50 15.79
C ALA A 339 -4.60 14.08 14.64
N ARG A 340 -5.11 14.11 13.41
CA ARG A 340 -4.30 13.80 12.23
C ARG A 340 -3.62 15.08 11.73
N SER A 341 -2.29 15.06 11.62
CA SER A 341 -1.55 16.14 10.95
C SER A 341 -1.68 16.04 9.42
N PHE A 342 -1.38 17.14 8.72
CA PHE A 342 -1.47 17.19 7.26
C PHE A 342 -0.48 16.24 6.56
N ASP A 343 0.69 16.01 7.16
CA ASP A 343 1.80 15.18 6.66
C ASP A 343 1.72 13.72 7.13
N TYR A 344 0.77 13.37 7.99
CA TYR A 344 0.68 12.02 8.58
C TYR A 344 0.63 10.91 7.52
N LEU A 345 -0.21 11.07 6.49
CA LEU A 345 -0.36 10.08 5.41
C LEU A 345 0.94 9.93 4.60
N ASP A 346 1.65 11.02 4.36
CA ASP A 346 2.88 10.98 3.57
C ASP A 346 4.03 10.33 4.36
N ILE A 347 4.06 10.50 5.68
CA ILE A 347 4.99 9.79 6.58
C ILE A 347 4.68 8.29 6.59
N ILE A 348 3.43 7.88 6.86
CA ILE A 348 3.09 6.45 6.97
C ILE A 348 3.14 5.70 5.63
N HIS A 349 2.98 6.39 4.50
CA HIS A 349 3.13 5.77 3.17
C HIS A 349 4.57 5.84 2.63
N GLY A 350 5.51 6.40 3.40
CA GLY A 350 6.92 6.49 3.00
C GLY A 350 7.19 7.49 1.87
N LYS A 351 6.26 8.41 1.58
CA LYS A 351 6.46 9.51 0.63
C LYS A 351 7.37 10.59 1.20
N LEU A 352 7.32 10.78 2.52
CA LEU A 352 8.22 11.66 3.28
C LEU A 352 9.05 10.81 4.26
N PRO A 353 10.15 10.16 3.79
CA PRO A 353 11.06 9.46 4.68
C PRO A 353 11.86 10.45 5.52
N GLY A 354 11.93 10.22 6.83
CA GLY A 354 12.62 11.13 7.75
C GLY A 354 12.53 10.69 9.20
N VAL A 355 13.22 11.43 10.07
CA VAL A 355 13.02 11.38 11.51
C VAL A 355 12.21 12.61 11.91
N TRP A 356 11.02 12.42 12.46
CA TRP A 356 10.02 13.47 12.63
C TRP A 356 9.78 13.73 14.11
N ASN A 357 9.89 14.98 14.55
CA ASN A 357 9.40 15.41 15.86
C ASN A 357 7.86 15.33 15.85
N VAL A 358 7.29 14.58 16.78
CA VAL A 358 5.85 14.27 16.83
C VAL A 358 5.32 14.41 18.26
N PRO A 359 4.06 14.82 18.44
CA PRO A 359 3.47 15.03 19.76
C PRO A 359 3.19 13.76 20.57
N PHE A 360 3.22 12.58 19.96
CA PHE A 360 2.99 11.29 20.63
C PHE A 360 3.73 10.16 19.92
N VAL A 361 4.34 9.26 20.71
CA VAL A 361 4.85 7.96 20.29
C VAL A 361 4.46 6.92 21.34
N GLY A 362 4.21 5.68 20.90
CA GLY A 362 3.81 4.55 21.74
C GLY A 362 4.31 3.22 21.18
N SER A 363 3.96 2.11 21.84
CA SER A 363 4.20 0.71 21.46
C SER A 363 5.67 0.25 21.30
N ALA A 364 6.57 1.06 20.75
CA ALA A 364 8.01 0.83 20.76
C ALA A 364 8.74 2.16 20.85
N ILE A 365 9.51 2.36 21.92
CA ILE A 365 10.18 3.63 22.22
C ILE A 365 11.60 3.33 22.71
N LEU A 366 12.61 3.84 21.99
CA LEU A 366 13.98 3.90 22.44
C LEU A 366 14.21 5.19 23.24
N VAL A 367 14.70 5.05 24.46
CA VAL A 367 15.01 6.13 25.38
C VAL A 367 16.49 6.13 25.72
N SER A 368 17.14 7.29 25.62
CA SER A 368 18.52 7.49 26.08
C SER A 368 18.59 7.72 27.60
N LYS A 369 19.66 7.23 28.23
CA LYS A 369 19.96 7.36 29.67
C LYS A 369 19.73 8.76 30.25
N ARG A 370 20.02 9.81 29.48
CA ARG A 370 19.82 11.21 29.90
C ARG A 370 18.37 11.59 30.19
N LYS A 371 17.39 10.78 29.75
CA LYS A 371 15.96 10.98 29.99
C LYS A 371 15.36 10.01 31.00
N PHE A 372 16.10 9.05 31.55
CA PHE A 372 15.53 8.08 32.50
C PHE A 372 14.93 8.77 33.74
N SER A 373 15.69 9.64 34.42
CA SER A 373 15.20 10.37 35.59
C SER A 373 14.01 11.29 35.28
N VAL A 374 13.90 11.74 34.03
CA VAL A 374 12.80 12.57 33.54
C VAL A 374 11.54 11.72 33.35
N LEU A 375 11.67 10.56 32.69
CA LEU A 375 10.53 9.70 32.36
C LEU A 375 9.94 8.96 33.57
N LEU A 376 10.69 8.78 34.65
CA LEU A 376 10.16 8.23 35.91
C LEU A 376 8.90 8.95 36.39
N LYS A 377 8.86 10.28 36.25
CA LYS A 377 7.71 11.11 36.65
C LYS A 377 6.66 11.22 35.53
N ALA A 378 7.09 11.07 34.28
CA ALA A 378 6.26 11.28 33.10
C ALA A 378 5.06 10.33 33.07
N TYR A 379 5.25 9.06 33.42
CA TYR A 379 4.16 8.09 33.43
C TYR A 379 3.06 8.44 34.45
N PHE A 380 3.35 9.16 35.52
CA PHE A 380 2.35 9.56 36.53
C PHE A 380 1.84 10.99 36.38
N TRP A 381 2.16 11.68 35.28
CA TRP A 381 1.77 13.07 35.07
C TRP A 381 0.26 13.24 34.97
N ASN A 382 -0.39 12.37 34.21
CA ASN A 382 -1.84 12.29 34.09
C ASN A 382 -2.29 10.83 34.23
N THR A 383 -2.72 10.45 35.43
CA THR A 383 -3.17 9.08 35.74
C THR A 383 -4.60 8.78 35.27
N ALA A 384 -5.27 9.73 34.58
CA ALA A 384 -6.61 9.52 34.02
C ALA A 384 -6.58 8.99 32.58
N VAL A 385 -5.42 9.03 31.93
CA VAL A 385 -5.15 8.49 30.59
C VAL A 385 -4.16 7.34 30.71
N ASP A 386 -3.94 6.56 29.64
CA ASP A 386 -2.94 5.49 29.67
C ASP A 386 -1.50 6.03 29.84
N GLY A 387 -0.59 5.12 30.18
CA GLY A 387 0.80 5.44 30.51
C GLY A 387 1.54 6.17 29.38
N ASP A 388 1.33 5.76 28.13
CA ASP A 388 2.01 6.37 26.98
C ASP A 388 1.46 7.77 26.70
N ILE A 389 0.14 7.99 26.79
CA ILE A 389 -0.44 9.34 26.66
C ILE A 389 0.06 10.25 27.79
N SER A 390 0.09 9.74 29.03
CA SER A 390 0.62 10.47 30.19
C SER A 390 2.08 10.90 29.98
N MET A 391 2.92 9.96 29.52
CA MET A 391 4.33 10.23 29.19
C MET A 391 4.46 11.27 28.07
N ALA A 392 3.69 11.13 26.99
CA ALA A 392 3.72 12.06 25.87
C ALA A 392 3.25 13.47 26.27
N GLN A 393 2.19 13.56 27.08
CA GLN A 393 1.69 14.82 27.63
C GLN A 393 2.76 15.53 28.47
N PHE A 394 3.39 14.80 29.40
CA PHE A 394 4.50 15.32 30.20
C PHE A 394 5.62 15.85 29.31
N CYS A 395 6.00 15.09 28.28
CA CYS A 395 7.08 15.47 27.37
C CYS A 395 6.76 16.77 26.62
N ARG A 396 5.54 16.92 26.09
CA ARG A 396 5.11 18.15 25.42
C ARG A 396 5.12 19.36 26.36
N GLU A 397 4.56 19.22 27.56
CA GLU A 397 4.43 20.31 28.53
C GLU A 397 5.78 20.74 29.15
N ASN A 398 6.80 19.88 29.10
CA ASN A 398 8.13 20.14 29.66
C ASN A 398 9.24 20.28 28.58
N GLY A 399 8.86 20.49 27.31
CA GLY A 399 9.82 20.75 26.23
C GLY A 399 10.75 19.57 25.92
N HIS A 400 10.23 18.35 25.95
CA HIS A 400 10.94 17.14 25.56
C HIS A 400 10.37 16.62 24.24
N PHE A 401 11.19 16.69 23.19
CA PHE A 401 10.82 16.20 21.88
C PHE A 401 10.81 14.68 21.82
N MET A 402 9.85 14.16 21.06
CA MET A 402 9.67 12.75 20.78
C MET A 402 9.73 12.57 19.28
N PHE A 403 10.46 11.57 18.81
CA PHE A 403 10.74 11.39 17.40
C PHE A 403 10.20 10.07 16.88
N VAL A 404 9.79 10.02 15.61
CA VAL A 404 9.50 8.78 14.87
C VAL A 404 10.43 8.64 13.67
N ASP A 405 11.10 7.50 13.52
CA ASP A 405 11.94 7.17 12.36
C ASP A 405 11.13 6.42 11.28
N SER A 406 10.91 7.10 10.17
CA SER A 406 10.26 6.58 8.95
C SER A 406 11.22 6.39 7.77
N THR A 407 12.54 6.56 7.98
CA THR A 407 13.53 6.66 6.91
C THR A 407 13.64 5.41 6.03
N LYS A 408 13.27 4.25 6.56
CA LYS A 408 13.29 2.96 5.85
C LYS A 408 11.95 2.55 5.23
N GLY A 409 10.93 3.40 5.35
CA GLY A 409 9.60 3.17 4.79
C GLY A 409 8.67 2.32 5.68
N PRO A 410 7.42 2.12 5.24
CA PRO A 410 6.41 1.39 6.00
C PRO A 410 6.77 -0.09 6.14
N HIS A 411 6.44 -0.67 7.30
CA HIS A 411 6.63 -2.09 7.63
C HIS A 411 8.09 -2.58 7.60
N TYR A 412 9.09 -1.70 7.49
CA TYR A 412 10.49 -2.10 7.57
C TYR A 412 10.84 -2.61 8.96
N PHE A 413 10.66 -1.76 9.98
CA PHE A 413 11.00 -2.08 11.36
C PHE A 413 10.08 -3.16 11.94
N GLY A 414 8.78 -3.05 11.66
CA GLY A 414 7.78 -3.98 12.14
C GLY A 414 6.37 -3.54 11.80
N PHE A 415 5.40 -4.27 12.35
CA PHE A 415 3.99 -3.93 12.25
C PHE A 415 3.22 -4.27 13.54
N LEU A 416 2.09 -3.60 13.75
CA LEU A 416 1.23 -3.85 14.91
C LEU A 416 0.28 -5.00 14.62
N VAL A 417 0.27 -5.99 15.51
CA VAL A 417 -0.71 -7.07 15.56
C VAL A 417 -2.03 -6.52 16.08
N ASN A 418 -3.14 -6.89 15.46
CA ASN A 418 -4.47 -6.57 15.94
C ASN A 418 -4.82 -7.51 17.10
N SER A 419 -4.69 -7.00 18.33
CA SER A 419 -5.01 -7.70 19.57
C SER A 419 -6.35 -7.26 20.18
N ASP A 420 -6.98 -6.21 19.64
CA ASP A 420 -8.14 -5.55 20.23
C ASP A 420 -9.39 -6.47 20.23
N THR A 421 -9.55 -7.27 19.18
CA THR A 421 -10.63 -8.24 19.02
C THR A 421 -10.28 -9.63 19.58
N PHE A 422 -9.02 -9.88 19.92
CA PHE A 422 -8.54 -11.21 20.31
C PHE A 422 -9.15 -11.68 21.63
N SER A 423 -9.35 -10.76 22.58
CA SER A 423 -10.06 -11.01 23.84
C SER A 423 -11.58 -11.27 23.66
N GLN A 424 -12.12 -10.97 22.48
CA GLN A 424 -13.55 -11.11 22.14
C GLN A 424 -13.83 -12.38 21.33
N LEU A 425 -12.81 -13.24 21.11
CA LEU A 425 -12.98 -14.51 20.42
C LEU A 425 -14.00 -15.42 21.15
N PRO A 426 -14.64 -16.37 20.42
CA PRO A 426 -15.75 -17.16 20.95
C PRO A 426 -15.40 -17.87 22.27
N LYS A 427 -16.30 -17.83 23.26
CA LYS A 427 -16.11 -18.48 24.57
C LYS A 427 -16.00 -20.01 24.46
N GLU A 428 -16.48 -20.55 23.34
CA GLU A 428 -16.40 -21.97 22.98
C GLU A 428 -14.97 -22.40 22.62
N ALA A 429 -14.13 -21.47 22.15
CA ALA A 429 -12.72 -21.71 21.88
C ALA A 429 -11.94 -21.69 23.21
N ARG A 430 -11.51 -22.87 23.67
CA ARG A 430 -10.83 -23.03 24.98
C ARG A 430 -9.31 -23.03 24.88
N ILE A 431 -8.77 -23.52 23.78
CA ILE A 431 -7.34 -23.66 23.49
C ILE A 431 -7.06 -23.25 22.04
N ASN A 432 -5.80 -22.98 21.70
CA ASN A 432 -5.35 -22.66 20.34
C ASN A 432 -6.16 -21.54 19.67
N LEU A 433 -6.42 -20.46 20.43
CA LEU A 433 -7.28 -19.34 20.04
C LEU A 433 -6.87 -18.68 18.71
N GLU A 434 -5.59 -18.72 18.35
CA GLU A 434 -5.06 -18.12 17.11
C GLU A 434 -5.60 -18.81 15.85
N LEU A 435 -6.13 -20.04 15.94
CA LEU A 435 -6.89 -20.67 14.85
C LEU A 435 -8.08 -19.80 14.43
N TYR A 436 -8.74 -19.15 15.40
CA TYR A 436 -9.93 -18.32 15.24
C TYR A 436 -9.59 -16.86 14.92
N ASP A 437 -8.31 -16.49 14.77
CA ASP A 437 -7.96 -15.09 14.57
C ASP A 437 -8.15 -14.60 13.11
N PHE A 438 -8.33 -15.51 12.15
CA PHE A 438 -8.57 -15.13 10.76
C PHE A 438 -9.89 -14.35 10.61
N PRO A 439 -9.93 -13.21 9.89
CA PRO A 439 -8.88 -12.60 9.07
C PRO A 439 -8.09 -11.48 9.76
N ASN A 440 -8.23 -11.26 11.08
CA ASN A 440 -7.72 -10.09 11.79
C ASN A 440 -6.21 -9.87 11.61
N ASN A 441 -5.40 -10.93 11.71
CA ASN A 441 -3.96 -10.90 11.44
C ASN A 441 -3.58 -11.86 10.30
N LYS A 442 -4.26 -11.71 9.15
CA LYS A 442 -4.16 -12.61 7.99
C LYS A 442 -2.74 -13.08 7.66
N LYS A 443 -1.75 -12.17 7.53
CA LYS A 443 -0.36 -12.55 7.17
C LYS A 443 0.30 -13.47 8.19
N LEU A 444 0.14 -13.19 9.49
CA LEU A 444 0.69 -14.05 10.55
C LEU A 444 -0.05 -15.38 10.59
N TRP A 445 -1.38 -15.34 10.47
CA TRP A 445 -2.21 -16.54 10.39
C TRP A 445 -1.79 -17.44 9.21
N GLU A 446 -1.62 -16.89 8.01
CA GLU A 446 -1.14 -17.58 6.80
C GLU A 446 0.22 -18.23 7.04
N SER A 447 1.17 -17.48 7.59
CA SER A 447 2.53 -17.98 7.85
C SER A 447 2.57 -19.18 8.79
N ARG A 448 1.56 -19.28 9.68
CA ARG A 448 1.48 -20.31 10.71
C ARG A 448 0.63 -21.51 10.28
N PHE A 449 -0.47 -21.27 9.58
CA PHE A 449 -1.54 -22.24 9.39
C PHE A 449 -1.77 -22.69 7.94
N ILE A 450 -1.24 -21.97 6.95
CA ILE A 450 -1.27 -22.41 5.55
C ILE A 450 0.00 -23.20 5.23
N HIS A 451 -0.13 -24.24 4.41
CA HIS A 451 1.00 -25.03 3.97
C HIS A 451 1.99 -24.16 3.17
N PRO A 452 3.32 -24.20 3.42
CA PRO A 452 4.30 -23.34 2.75
C PRO A 452 4.26 -23.37 1.22
N GLU A 453 3.96 -24.55 0.65
CA GLU A 453 3.87 -24.76 -0.81
C GLU A 453 2.52 -24.36 -1.44
N TYR A 454 1.50 -24.01 -0.64
CA TYR A 454 0.15 -23.71 -1.15
C TYR A 454 0.20 -22.57 -2.19
N PHE A 455 0.83 -21.44 -1.83
CA PHE A 455 0.88 -20.27 -2.70
C PHE A 455 1.74 -20.50 -3.95
N SER A 456 2.73 -21.38 -3.91
CA SER A 456 3.51 -21.73 -5.11
C SER A 456 2.68 -22.53 -6.11
N ILE A 457 1.82 -23.43 -5.64
CA ILE A 457 0.94 -24.25 -6.51
C ILE A 457 -0.23 -23.44 -7.05
N LEU A 458 -0.74 -22.46 -6.27
CA LEU A 458 -1.84 -21.61 -6.72
C LEU A 458 -1.47 -20.70 -7.91
N LYS A 459 -0.19 -20.31 -8.05
CA LYS A 459 0.30 -19.48 -9.18
C LYS A 459 -0.07 -20.09 -10.54
N PRO A 460 -0.28 -19.31 -11.61
CA PRO A 460 -0.66 -19.83 -12.92
C PRO A 460 0.23 -20.97 -13.45
N GLU A 461 1.53 -20.93 -13.15
CA GLU A 461 2.52 -21.93 -13.57
C GLU A 461 2.58 -23.17 -12.66
N GLY A 462 1.98 -23.11 -11.46
CA GLY A 462 1.97 -24.22 -10.51
C GLY A 462 1.05 -25.34 -11.00
N GLU A 463 1.56 -26.56 -11.04
CA GLU A 463 0.74 -27.74 -11.37
C GLU A 463 0.10 -28.32 -10.10
N VAL A 464 -1.18 -28.68 -10.19
CA VAL A 464 -1.90 -29.38 -9.11
C VAL A 464 -1.91 -30.88 -9.44
N PRO A 465 -1.25 -31.73 -8.63
CA PRO A 465 -1.25 -33.17 -8.84
C PRO A 465 -2.67 -33.77 -8.93
N LEU A 466 -2.84 -34.74 -9.81
CA LEU A 466 -4.04 -35.57 -9.92
C LEU A 466 -3.75 -36.93 -9.29
N ALA A 467 -4.46 -37.27 -8.21
CA ALA A 467 -4.34 -38.55 -7.53
C ALA A 467 -5.17 -39.64 -8.22
N CYS A 468 -6.35 -39.26 -8.73
CA CYS A 468 -7.24 -40.08 -9.56
C CYS A 468 -7.88 -39.18 -10.64
N PRO A 469 -8.58 -39.73 -11.66
CA PRO A 469 -9.34 -38.91 -12.59
C PRO A 469 -10.29 -37.95 -11.84
N ASP A 470 -10.15 -36.64 -12.10
CA ASP A 470 -10.89 -35.55 -11.44
C ASP A 470 -10.78 -35.50 -9.89
N VAL A 471 -9.73 -36.09 -9.33
CA VAL A 471 -9.37 -35.98 -7.91
C VAL A 471 -8.02 -35.28 -7.80
N TYR A 472 -8.05 -34.00 -7.45
CA TYR A 472 -6.86 -33.17 -7.29
C TYR A 472 -6.33 -33.28 -5.87
N ASP A 473 -5.00 -33.33 -5.71
CA ASP A 473 -4.32 -33.41 -4.42
C ASP A 473 -3.36 -32.23 -4.27
N PHE A 474 -3.64 -31.35 -3.30
CA PHE A 474 -2.87 -30.11 -3.12
C PHE A 474 -2.52 -29.85 -1.66
N PRO A 475 -1.37 -29.21 -1.36
CA PRO A 475 -1.03 -28.82 -0.01
C PRO A 475 -1.91 -27.66 0.42
N PHE A 476 -2.59 -27.77 1.55
CA PHE A 476 -3.52 -26.76 2.02
C PHE A 476 -3.14 -26.20 3.40
N LEU A 477 -3.15 -27.03 4.43
CA LEU A 477 -2.97 -26.62 5.82
C LEU A 477 -1.58 -27.01 6.31
N SER A 478 -1.03 -26.24 7.26
CA SER A 478 0.25 -26.59 7.89
C SER A 478 0.06 -27.75 8.89
N GLU A 479 1.13 -28.50 9.17
CA GLU A 479 1.09 -29.53 10.21
C GLU A 479 0.68 -28.96 11.58
N ARG A 480 1.01 -27.69 11.86
CA ARG A 480 0.60 -27.00 13.08
C ARG A 480 -0.91 -26.80 13.13
N PHE A 481 -1.53 -26.34 12.04
CA PHE A 481 -3.00 -26.23 11.96
C PHE A 481 -3.64 -27.59 12.23
N CYS A 482 -3.16 -28.64 11.56
CA CYS A 482 -3.71 -29.99 11.69
C CYS A 482 -3.63 -30.53 13.12
N ARG A 483 -2.49 -30.33 13.80
CA ARG A 483 -2.34 -30.69 15.21
C ARG A 483 -3.29 -29.89 16.11
N GLU A 484 -3.31 -28.57 15.95
CA GLU A 484 -4.08 -27.70 16.85
C GLU A 484 -5.59 -27.88 16.69
N ILE A 485 -6.10 -28.16 15.48
CA ILE A 485 -7.52 -28.46 15.29
C ILE A 485 -7.89 -29.83 15.88
N ILE A 486 -7.00 -30.83 15.83
CA ILE A 486 -7.23 -32.11 16.52
C ILE A 486 -7.32 -31.89 18.03
N GLU A 487 -6.40 -31.11 18.61
CA GLU A 487 -6.42 -30.77 20.04
C GLU A 487 -7.73 -30.08 20.43
N VAL A 488 -8.20 -29.11 19.64
CA VAL A 488 -9.49 -28.44 19.86
C VAL A 488 -10.66 -29.43 19.85
N MET A 489 -10.68 -30.36 18.89
CA MET A 489 -11.76 -31.36 18.78
C MET A 489 -11.72 -32.38 19.93
N GLU A 490 -10.54 -32.83 20.34
CA GLU A 490 -10.39 -33.78 21.45
C GLU A 490 -10.64 -33.13 22.83
N GLU A 491 -10.22 -31.88 23.05
CA GLU A 491 -10.56 -31.12 24.26
C GLU A 491 -12.07 -30.89 24.38
N PHE A 492 -12.76 -30.69 23.25
CA PHE A 492 -14.21 -30.60 23.24
C PHE A 492 -14.87 -31.96 23.57
N GLY A 493 -14.27 -33.07 23.13
CA GLY A 493 -14.54 -34.44 23.58
C GLY A 493 -15.90 -35.03 23.16
N LYS A 494 -16.79 -34.24 22.53
CA LYS A 494 -18.16 -34.65 22.16
C LYS A 494 -18.26 -35.08 20.70
N TRP A 495 -17.72 -36.24 20.37
CA TRP A 495 -17.78 -36.87 19.05
C TRP A 495 -19.19 -37.46 18.77
N SER A 496 -19.83 -37.09 17.65
CA SER A 496 -21.14 -37.53 17.08
C SER A 496 -22.29 -37.84 18.06
N GLU A 497 -23.35 -37.03 18.16
CA GLU A 497 -24.64 -37.19 17.42
C GLU A 497 -25.05 -35.98 16.52
N GLY A 498 -24.10 -35.31 15.87
CA GLY A 498 -24.41 -34.33 14.79
C GLY A 498 -24.96 -32.96 15.24
N LYS A 499 -24.88 -32.61 16.53
CA LYS A 499 -25.27 -31.29 17.08
C LYS A 499 -24.17 -30.57 17.85
N ASN A 500 -22.98 -31.15 17.97
CA ASN A 500 -21.90 -30.61 18.79
C ASN A 500 -20.99 -29.74 17.91
N GLN A 501 -20.84 -28.45 18.24
CA GLN A 501 -20.05 -27.48 17.47
C GLN A 501 -18.99 -26.81 18.35
N VAL A 502 -17.83 -26.49 17.75
CA VAL A 502 -16.71 -25.78 18.40
C VAL A 502 -16.67 -24.27 18.08
N GLY A 503 -17.71 -23.73 17.42
CA GLY A 503 -17.77 -22.31 17.07
C GLY A 503 -16.81 -21.86 15.95
N PHE A 504 -16.22 -22.81 15.21
CA PHE A 504 -15.23 -22.52 14.15
C PHE A 504 -15.84 -22.29 12.75
N GLU A 505 -17.15 -22.51 12.59
CA GLU A 505 -17.88 -22.45 11.31
C GLU A 505 -17.63 -21.16 10.52
N ARG A 506 -17.81 -19.99 11.15
CA ARG A 506 -17.64 -18.69 10.47
C ARG A 506 -16.20 -18.49 9.97
N HIS A 507 -15.21 -18.83 10.80
CA HIS A 507 -13.80 -18.69 10.46
C HIS A 507 -13.43 -19.66 9.34
N TRP A 508 -13.92 -20.90 9.41
CA TRP A 508 -13.69 -21.91 8.41
C TRP A 508 -14.27 -21.52 7.04
N LEU A 509 -15.50 -21.00 6.98
CA LEU A 509 -16.09 -20.48 5.72
C LEU A 509 -15.21 -19.39 5.08
N GLN A 510 -14.66 -18.48 5.88
CA GLN A 510 -13.75 -17.45 5.37
C GLN A 510 -12.42 -18.05 4.87
N ILE A 511 -11.92 -19.09 5.50
CA ILE A 511 -10.74 -19.85 5.04
C ILE A 511 -11.05 -20.54 3.69
N LEU A 512 -12.24 -21.14 3.54
CA LEU A 512 -12.64 -21.73 2.26
C LEU A 512 -12.66 -20.66 1.15
N ASP A 513 -13.30 -19.52 1.40
CA ASP A 513 -13.38 -18.42 0.43
C ASP A 513 -12.00 -17.91 0.00
N ASN A 514 -11.05 -17.83 0.94
CA ASN A 514 -9.73 -17.27 0.68
C ASN A 514 -8.75 -18.28 0.06
N TYR A 515 -8.92 -19.58 0.31
CA TYR A 515 -7.90 -20.58 -0.06
C TYR A 515 -8.43 -21.79 -0.85
N VAL A 516 -9.65 -22.26 -0.57
CA VAL A 516 -10.22 -23.39 -1.33
C VAL A 516 -10.87 -22.91 -2.62
N ALA A 517 -11.63 -21.81 -2.61
CA ALA A 517 -12.23 -21.24 -3.83
C ALA A 517 -11.20 -20.95 -4.92
N PRO A 518 -10.08 -20.23 -4.64
CA PRO A 518 -9.07 -19.99 -5.67
C PRO A 518 -8.43 -21.26 -6.23
N MET A 519 -8.21 -22.27 -5.39
CA MET A 519 -7.67 -23.56 -5.84
C MET A 519 -8.69 -24.31 -6.71
N GLN A 520 -9.96 -24.29 -6.31
CA GLN A 520 -11.06 -24.87 -7.05
C GLN A 520 -11.21 -24.20 -8.42
N GLU A 521 -11.23 -22.87 -8.49
CA GLU A 521 -11.36 -22.09 -9.73
C GLU A 521 -10.19 -22.37 -10.70
N LYS A 522 -9.01 -22.68 -10.15
CA LYS A 522 -7.82 -23.06 -10.92
C LYS A 522 -7.99 -24.44 -11.58
N VAL A 523 -8.47 -25.44 -10.84
CA VAL A 523 -8.55 -26.84 -11.35
C VAL A 523 -9.84 -27.13 -12.12
N PHE A 524 -10.97 -26.53 -11.73
CA PHE A 524 -12.25 -26.65 -12.43
C PHE A 524 -12.57 -25.37 -13.18
N ILE A 525 -11.88 -25.17 -14.30
CA ILE A 525 -12.01 -23.98 -15.14
C ILE A 525 -13.48 -23.82 -15.58
N GLY A 526 -14.03 -22.63 -15.33
CA GLY A 526 -15.42 -22.30 -15.68
C GLY A 526 -16.43 -22.53 -14.56
N PHE A 527 -16.02 -23.09 -13.42
CA PHE A 527 -16.83 -23.17 -12.21
C PHE A 527 -16.42 -22.06 -11.23
N TYR A 528 -17.37 -21.17 -10.92
CA TYR A 528 -17.17 -20.02 -10.03
C TYR A 528 -18.27 -19.99 -8.98
N GLN A 529 -17.89 -19.98 -7.70
CA GLN A 529 -18.82 -19.87 -6.59
C GLN A 529 -18.24 -18.98 -5.49
N ARG A 530 -18.79 -17.78 -5.33
CA ARG A 530 -18.44 -16.85 -4.24
C ARG A 530 -19.68 -16.12 -3.70
N PRO A 531 -19.86 -16.04 -2.37
CA PRO A 531 -19.10 -16.75 -1.34
C PRO A 531 -19.34 -18.26 -1.40
N ILE A 532 -18.40 -19.05 -0.86
CA ILE A 532 -18.56 -20.47 -0.62
C ILE A 532 -19.66 -20.65 0.43
N HIS A 533 -20.56 -21.58 0.14
CA HIS A 533 -21.60 -22.01 1.07
C HIS A 533 -21.35 -23.48 1.42
N ALA A 534 -21.09 -23.75 2.70
CA ALA A 534 -20.91 -25.09 3.24
C ALA A 534 -21.64 -25.19 4.59
N ASN A 535 -22.46 -26.23 4.77
CA ASN A 535 -23.22 -26.44 6.02
C ASN A 535 -22.71 -27.67 6.79
N MET A 536 -22.12 -28.65 6.10
CA MET A 536 -21.54 -29.82 6.74
C MET A 536 -20.03 -29.71 6.71
N MET A 537 -19.47 -29.05 7.72
CA MET A 537 -18.03 -28.91 7.92
C MET A 537 -17.69 -29.64 9.23
N PHE A 538 -16.99 -30.76 9.14
CA PHE A 538 -16.79 -31.63 10.29
C PHE A 538 -15.44 -32.32 10.24
N VAL A 539 -14.89 -32.60 11.43
CA VAL A 539 -13.74 -33.48 11.59
C VAL A 539 -14.26 -34.89 11.85
N VAL A 540 -13.82 -35.86 11.06
CA VAL A 540 -14.11 -37.28 11.28
C VAL A 540 -12.95 -37.93 12.00
N ARG A 541 -13.28 -38.78 12.96
CA ARG A 541 -12.35 -39.62 13.68
C ARG A 541 -12.63 -41.09 13.38
N TYR A 542 -11.67 -41.78 12.77
CA TYR A 542 -11.74 -43.22 12.55
C TYR A 542 -10.86 -43.97 13.53
N ARG A 543 -11.44 -44.95 14.22
CA ARG A 543 -10.74 -45.85 15.13
C ARG A 543 -11.23 -47.30 14.99
N PRO A 544 -10.37 -48.32 15.16
CA PRO A 544 -10.76 -49.73 15.09
C PRO A 544 -11.86 -50.13 16.08
N ASP A 545 -11.90 -49.50 17.26
CA ASP A 545 -12.82 -49.77 18.36
C ASP A 545 -14.12 -48.94 18.31
N GLU A 546 -14.19 -47.95 17.41
CA GLU A 546 -15.37 -47.12 17.16
C GLU A 546 -15.86 -47.33 15.72
N GLN A 547 -15.94 -46.26 14.93
CA GLN A 547 -16.18 -46.33 13.49
C GLN A 547 -14.83 -46.39 12.76
N ALA A 548 -14.46 -47.55 12.22
CA ALA A 548 -13.16 -47.74 11.56
C ALA A 548 -13.16 -47.39 10.06
N SER A 549 -14.32 -47.34 9.42
CA SER A 549 -14.47 -47.17 7.97
C SER A 549 -15.75 -46.39 7.61
N LEU A 550 -15.88 -46.04 6.34
CA LEU A 550 -17.09 -45.43 5.80
C LEU A 550 -17.48 -46.13 4.49
N ARG A 551 -18.70 -46.69 4.46
CA ARG A 551 -19.23 -47.44 3.32
C ARG A 551 -19.26 -46.59 2.04
N PRO A 552 -19.28 -47.20 0.84
CA PRO A 552 -19.46 -46.47 -0.42
C PRO A 552 -20.66 -45.51 -0.39
N HIS A 553 -20.43 -44.26 -0.73
CA HIS A 553 -21.46 -43.21 -0.77
C HIS A 553 -21.08 -42.09 -1.74
N HIS A 554 -22.03 -41.19 -1.96
CA HIS A 554 -21.81 -39.88 -2.58
C HIS A 554 -21.96 -38.82 -1.51
N ASP A 555 -21.22 -37.74 -1.65
CA ASP A 555 -21.36 -36.58 -0.79
C ASP A 555 -22.55 -35.75 -1.25
N ALA A 556 -23.15 -35.04 -0.31
CA ALA A 556 -24.24 -34.14 -0.61
C ALA A 556 -23.76 -32.82 -1.24
N SER A 557 -22.61 -32.79 -1.94
CA SER A 557 -21.90 -31.59 -2.40
C SER A 557 -21.68 -31.54 -3.92
N THR A 558 -21.38 -30.35 -4.47
CA THR A 558 -20.94 -30.23 -5.87
C THR A 558 -19.50 -30.74 -6.02
N TYR A 559 -18.63 -30.25 -5.14
CA TYR A 559 -17.30 -30.78 -4.89
C TYR A 559 -17.12 -30.90 -3.38
N SER A 560 -16.28 -31.84 -2.98
CA SER A 560 -15.88 -32.05 -1.59
C SER A 560 -14.39 -31.77 -1.46
N ILE A 561 -13.99 -31.39 -0.24
CA ILE A 561 -12.61 -31.47 0.17
C ILE A 561 -12.44 -32.42 1.34
N ASP A 562 -11.36 -33.19 1.31
CA ASP A 562 -10.94 -34.08 2.38
C ASP A 562 -9.48 -33.79 2.73
N VAL A 563 -9.24 -33.25 3.93
CA VAL A 563 -7.91 -32.88 4.41
C VAL A 563 -7.41 -33.92 5.42
N ALA A 564 -6.24 -34.51 5.14
CA ALA A 564 -5.59 -35.41 6.09
C ALA A 564 -4.98 -34.62 7.24
N LEU A 565 -5.34 -34.94 8.50
CA LEU A 565 -4.90 -34.17 9.67
C LEU A 565 -3.75 -34.80 10.46
N ASN A 566 -3.46 -36.09 10.28
CA ASN A 566 -2.40 -36.77 11.01
C ASN A 566 -1.68 -37.85 10.19
N ARG A 567 -0.56 -38.36 10.69
CA ARG A 567 0.41 -39.14 9.91
C ARG A 567 0.04 -40.61 9.87
N LYS A 568 -0.03 -41.16 8.66
CA LYS A 568 -0.10 -42.62 8.45
C LYS A 568 1.21 -43.27 8.90
N ASP A 569 1.11 -44.49 9.42
CA ASP A 569 2.19 -45.32 9.98
C ASP A 569 2.90 -44.74 11.22
N VAL A 570 2.42 -43.59 11.72
CA VAL A 570 2.85 -42.99 13.00
C VAL A 570 1.67 -42.91 13.96
N ASP A 571 0.57 -42.28 13.53
CA ASP A 571 -0.63 -42.07 14.35
C ASP A 571 -1.72 -43.12 14.08
N TYR A 572 -1.74 -43.70 12.89
CA TYR A 572 -2.67 -44.76 12.48
C TYR A 572 -2.10 -45.67 11.38
N GLU A 573 -2.62 -46.88 11.25
CA GLU A 573 -2.35 -47.81 10.13
C GLU A 573 -3.64 -48.12 9.36
N GLY A 574 -3.52 -48.49 8.09
CA GLY A 574 -4.66 -48.68 7.19
C GLY A 574 -5.21 -47.35 6.66
N GLY A 575 -6.50 -47.30 6.36
CA GLY A 575 -7.17 -46.09 5.89
C GLY A 575 -6.90 -45.73 4.42
N GLY A 576 -7.25 -44.50 4.06
CA GLY A 576 -7.29 -43.97 2.70
C GLY A 576 -8.72 -43.79 2.18
N VAL A 577 -8.83 -43.36 0.93
CA VAL A 577 -10.10 -43.17 0.22
C VAL A 577 -10.04 -43.92 -1.10
N ARG A 578 -11.05 -44.74 -1.38
CA ARG A 578 -11.16 -45.46 -2.65
C ARG A 578 -12.31 -44.90 -3.47
N TYR A 579 -12.02 -44.45 -4.68
CA TYR A 579 -13.00 -44.02 -5.67
C TYR A 579 -13.43 -45.22 -6.51
N VAL A 580 -14.59 -45.77 -6.17
CA VAL A 580 -15.08 -47.08 -6.62
C VAL A 580 -15.18 -47.16 -8.14
N ARG A 581 -15.70 -46.12 -8.79
CA ARG A 581 -15.91 -46.08 -10.25
C ARG A 581 -14.63 -46.10 -11.06
N TYR A 582 -13.52 -45.65 -10.48
CA TYR A 582 -12.22 -45.57 -11.15
C TYR A 582 -11.26 -46.67 -10.70
N ASN A 583 -11.67 -47.52 -9.74
CA ASN A 583 -10.81 -48.46 -9.05
C ASN A 583 -9.47 -47.82 -8.61
N CYS A 584 -9.55 -46.58 -8.13
CA CYS A 584 -8.42 -45.77 -7.73
C CYS A 584 -8.45 -45.56 -6.23
N THR A 585 -7.32 -45.77 -5.56
CA THR A 585 -7.19 -45.62 -4.11
C THR A 585 -6.14 -44.56 -3.82
N VAL A 586 -6.54 -43.53 -3.07
CA VAL A 586 -5.65 -42.50 -2.58
C VAL A 586 -5.32 -42.80 -1.12
N PRO A 587 -4.03 -42.91 -0.74
CA PRO A 587 -3.65 -43.25 0.62
C PRO A 587 -4.00 -42.15 1.63
N ALA A 588 -4.11 -40.89 1.19
CA ALA A 588 -4.45 -39.71 1.99
C ALA A 588 -3.58 -39.61 3.27
N ASP A 589 -2.27 -39.79 3.09
CA ASP A 589 -1.26 -39.96 4.15
C ASP A 589 -0.38 -38.73 4.38
N ARG A 590 -0.51 -37.70 3.54
CA ARG A 590 0.25 -36.44 3.64
C ARG A 590 -0.51 -35.44 4.51
N VAL A 591 0.03 -35.14 5.69
CA VAL A 591 -0.61 -34.19 6.62
C VAL A 591 -0.75 -32.81 6.00
N GLY A 592 -1.95 -32.24 6.12
CA GLY A 592 -2.28 -30.91 5.61
C GLY A 592 -2.55 -30.86 4.11
N TRP A 593 -2.42 -31.98 3.40
CA TRP A 593 -2.84 -32.10 2.01
C TRP A 593 -4.34 -32.37 1.91
N SER A 594 -4.94 -31.81 0.87
CA SER A 594 -6.37 -31.85 0.62
C SER A 594 -6.66 -32.46 -0.73
N MET A 595 -7.53 -33.46 -0.73
CA MET A 595 -8.18 -33.95 -1.95
C MET A 595 -9.34 -33.03 -2.29
N LEU A 596 -9.48 -32.68 -3.56
CA LEU A 596 -10.60 -31.91 -4.13
C LEU A 596 -11.20 -32.69 -5.30
N PHE A 597 -12.48 -33.05 -5.19
CA PHE A 597 -13.17 -33.90 -6.16
C PHE A 597 -14.68 -33.63 -6.22
N PRO A 598 -15.38 -33.94 -7.33
CA PRO A 598 -16.83 -33.81 -7.42
C PRO A 598 -17.58 -34.73 -6.45
N GLY A 599 -18.47 -34.21 -5.60
CA GLY A 599 -19.14 -35.01 -4.55
C GLY A 599 -20.29 -35.89 -5.06
N ARG A 600 -20.96 -35.48 -6.14
CA ARG A 600 -22.14 -36.15 -6.71
C ARG A 600 -21.84 -36.88 -8.02
N LEU A 601 -22.68 -37.88 -8.33
CA LEU A 601 -22.80 -38.61 -9.61
C LEU A 601 -21.57 -39.47 -10.00
N THR A 602 -20.37 -38.90 -10.05
CA THR A 602 -19.19 -39.51 -10.67
C THR A 602 -18.22 -40.14 -9.68
N HIS A 603 -18.09 -39.60 -8.46
CA HIS A 603 -17.10 -40.06 -7.48
C HIS A 603 -17.78 -40.79 -6.32
N LEU A 604 -18.41 -41.93 -6.62
CA LEU A 604 -18.81 -42.88 -5.57
C LEU A 604 -17.54 -43.36 -4.86
N HIS A 605 -17.41 -43.08 -3.57
CA HIS A 605 -16.18 -43.34 -2.84
C HIS A 605 -16.44 -43.96 -1.47
N GLU A 606 -15.44 -44.67 -0.95
CA GLU A 606 -15.46 -45.31 0.37
C GLU A 606 -14.22 -44.94 1.19
N GLY A 607 -14.42 -44.79 2.50
CA GLY A 607 -13.34 -44.62 3.46
C GLY A 607 -12.83 -45.99 3.89
N LEU A 608 -11.60 -46.32 3.51
CA LEU A 608 -11.00 -47.62 3.83
C LEU A 608 -10.79 -47.80 5.34
N PRO A 609 -10.83 -49.04 5.86
CA PRO A 609 -10.71 -49.28 7.29
C PRO A 609 -9.36 -48.83 7.88
N THR A 610 -9.42 -48.03 8.94
CA THR A 610 -8.30 -47.82 9.85
C THR A 610 -8.12 -49.07 10.72
N THR A 611 -6.96 -49.72 10.64
CA THR A 611 -6.70 -51.01 11.30
C THR A 611 -6.04 -50.86 12.68
N ARG A 612 -5.36 -49.74 12.91
CA ARG A 612 -4.69 -49.42 14.19
C ARG A 612 -4.59 -47.91 14.37
N GLY A 613 -4.56 -47.44 15.63
CA GLY A 613 -4.41 -46.02 15.95
C GLY A 613 -5.68 -45.21 15.67
N THR A 614 -5.52 -43.89 15.49
CA THR A 614 -6.65 -42.98 15.21
C THR A 614 -6.36 -42.14 13.98
N ARG A 615 -7.24 -42.16 12.99
CA ARG A 615 -7.14 -41.31 11.78
C ARG A 615 -8.10 -40.13 11.89
N TYR A 616 -7.60 -38.91 11.73
CA TYR A 616 -8.43 -37.70 11.66
C TYR A 616 -8.43 -37.14 10.25
N ILE A 617 -9.61 -36.76 9.76
CA ILE A 617 -9.79 -36.04 8.50
C ILE A 617 -10.75 -34.88 8.69
N LEU A 618 -10.56 -33.80 7.93
CA LEU A 618 -11.47 -32.65 7.90
C LEU A 618 -12.22 -32.66 6.57
N CYS A 619 -13.54 -32.80 6.63
CA CYS A 619 -14.42 -32.98 5.47
C CYS A 619 -15.43 -31.82 5.34
N ILE A 620 -15.85 -31.56 4.09
CA ILE A 620 -16.85 -30.53 3.78
C ILE A 620 -17.84 -30.98 2.70
N ASP A 621 -19.14 -30.91 3.00
CA ASP A 621 -20.25 -31.07 2.05
C ASP A 621 -21.14 -29.79 1.97
N GLY A 622 -21.83 -29.52 0.83
CA GLY A 622 -22.64 -28.30 0.66
C GLY A 622 -23.87 -28.33 -0.29
N LEU A 623 -24.82 -27.40 -0.11
CA LEU A 623 -26.11 -27.17 -0.84
C LEU A 623 -27.22 -28.22 -0.64
N GLU A 624 -27.59 -28.50 0.61
CA GLU A 624 -28.63 -29.48 0.98
C GLU A 624 -30.08 -28.98 0.84
N ARG A 625 -30.28 -27.65 0.87
CA ARG A 625 -31.62 -27.01 0.81
C ARG A 625 -31.79 -26.06 -0.38
N VAL A 626 -30.93 -26.16 -1.38
CA VAL A 626 -31.12 -25.36 -2.59
C VAL A 626 -32.31 -25.93 -3.37
N GLU A 627 -33.36 -25.15 -3.50
CA GLU A 627 -34.36 -25.41 -4.53
C GLU A 627 -33.78 -24.97 -5.86
N VAL A 628 -33.68 -25.91 -6.80
CA VAL A 628 -33.25 -25.62 -8.15
C VAL A 628 -34.31 -24.72 -8.80
N VAL A 629 -34.07 -23.40 -8.81
CA VAL A 629 -34.96 -22.41 -9.44
C VAL A 629 -35.02 -22.64 -10.96
N GLN A 630 -33.88 -22.96 -11.56
CA GLN A 630 -33.78 -23.41 -12.94
C GLN A 630 -32.69 -24.48 -13.04
N PRO A 631 -33.01 -25.68 -13.55
CA PRO A 631 -32.00 -26.72 -13.71
C PRO A 631 -30.96 -26.26 -14.73
N GLY A 632 -29.68 -26.57 -14.48
CA GLY A 632 -28.65 -26.44 -15.50
C GLY A 632 -29.02 -27.37 -16.67
N TYR A 633 -29.02 -26.82 -17.89
CA TYR A 633 -29.33 -27.55 -19.10
C TYR A 633 -28.29 -27.22 -20.16
N SER A 634 -27.99 -28.19 -21.01
CA SER A 634 -27.27 -27.92 -22.25
C SER A 634 -28.26 -27.66 -23.36
N VAL A 635 -27.98 -26.65 -24.18
CA VAL A 635 -28.79 -26.36 -25.36
C VAL A 635 -28.11 -27.00 -26.55
N ARG A 636 -28.82 -27.92 -27.20
CA ARG A 636 -28.48 -28.32 -28.57
C ARG A 636 -29.26 -27.42 -29.51
N TYR A 637 -28.54 -26.80 -30.42
CA TYR A 637 -29.10 -25.96 -31.46
C TYR A 637 -28.39 -26.28 -32.78
N ASP A 638 -29.11 -26.03 -33.86
CA ASP A 638 -28.52 -26.12 -35.19
C ASP A 638 -27.63 -24.90 -35.42
N PHE A 639 -26.50 -25.12 -36.09
CA PHE A 639 -25.63 -24.04 -36.54
C PHE A 639 -25.30 -24.27 -38.02
N VAL A 640 -25.03 -23.19 -38.73
CA VAL A 640 -24.56 -23.21 -40.11
C VAL A 640 -23.05 -23.15 -40.07
N HIS A 641 -22.40 -24.09 -40.77
CA HIS A 641 -20.94 -24.12 -40.81
C HIS A 641 -20.38 -22.77 -41.31
N PRO A 642 -19.54 -22.07 -40.54
CA PRO A 642 -19.18 -20.67 -40.82
C PRO A 642 -18.38 -20.49 -42.13
N GLN A 643 -17.75 -21.54 -42.67
CA GLN A 643 -17.13 -21.51 -44.01
C GLN A 643 -18.14 -21.26 -45.15
N GLN A 644 -19.46 -21.38 -44.89
CA GLN A 644 -20.51 -21.00 -45.84
C GLN A 644 -20.73 -19.48 -45.92
N LEU A 645 -20.01 -18.69 -45.13
CA LEU A 645 -20.07 -17.23 -45.11
C LEU A 645 -18.85 -16.61 -45.81
N TRP A 646 -19.06 -15.43 -46.37
CA TRP A 646 -17.98 -14.51 -46.75
C TRP A 646 -17.46 -13.77 -45.50
N PRO A 647 -16.28 -13.11 -45.56
CA PRO A 647 -15.80 -12.25 -44.47
C PRO A 647 -16.75 -11.10 -44.11
N SER A 648 -17.70 -10.77 -44.99
CA SER A 648 -18.79 -9.82 -44.73
C SER A 648 -19.91 -10.38 -43.83
N LEU A 649 -19.83 -11.66 -43.45
CA LEU A 649 -20.87 -12.48 -42.81
C LEU A 649 -22.12 -12.74 -43.69
N GLU A 650 -22.04 -12.42 -44.98
CA GLU A 650 -23.05 -12.77 -45.96
C GLU A 650 -22.90 -14.24 -46.38
N THR A 651 -24.02 -14.95 -46.55
CA THR A 651 -23.97 -16.34 -47.01
C THR A 651 -23.52 -16.43 -48.47
N LYS A 652 -22.69 -17.43 -48.79
CA LYS A 652 -22.21 -17.69 -50.16
C LYS A 652 -23.33 -18.14 -51.10
N LYS A 653 -24.33 -18.86 -50.57
CA LYS A 653 -25.43 -19.45 -51.35
C LYS A 653 -26.56 -18.45 -51.65
N VAL A 654 -26.84 -17.54 -50.73
CA VAL A 654 -27.98 -16.61 -50.84
C VAL A 654 -27.50 -15.19 -50.60
N ASN A 655 -27.40 -14.42 -51.69
CA ASN A 655 -27.02 -13.02 -51.61
C ASN A 655 -28.08 -12.22 -50.84
N GLY A 656 -27.64 -11.39 -49.90
CA GLY A 656 -28.48 -10.58 -49.02
C GLY A 656 -28.94 -11.28 -47.73
N LEU A 657 -28.55 -12.53 -47.50
CA LEU A 657 -28.75 -13.22 -46.22
C LEU A 657 -27.46 -13.17 -45.40
N PHE A 658 -27.54 -12.70 -44.16
CA PHE A 658 -26.40 -12.56 -43.23
C PHE A 658 -26.67 -13.36 -41.96
N LEU A 659 -25.66 -14.04 -41.43
CA LEU A 659 -25.75 -14.82 -40.21
C LEU A 659 -24.77 -14.29 -39.16
N ALA A 660 -25.17 -14.26 -37.88
CA ALA A 660 -24.35 -13.75 -36.78
C ALA A 660 -24.70 -14.41 -35.44
N GLY A 661 -23.70 -14.65 -34.60
CA GLY A 661 -23.87 -15.20 -33.25
C GLY A 661 -23.83 -16.71 -33.21
N GLN A 662 -24.55 -17.33 -32.27
CA GLN A 662 -24.49 -18.77 -32.02
C GLN A 662 -24.80 -19.62 -33.26
N ILE A 663 -25.61 -19.11 -34.19
CA ILE A 663 -25.90 -19.78 -35.47
C ILE A 663 -24.66 -19.99 -36.35
N ASN A 664 -23.58 -19.22 -36.14
CA ASN A 664 -22.29 -19.39 -36.83
C ASN A 664 -21.32 -20.30 -36.05
N GLY A 665 -21.80 -20.94 -34.98
CA GLY A 665 -21.01 -21.82 -34.13
C GLY A 665 -20.07 -21.09 -33.17
N THR A 666 -20.40 -19.88 -32.73
CA THR A 666 -19.72 -19.20 -31.61
C THR A 666 -20.48 -19.33 -30.30
N THR A 667 -19.82 -19.17 -29.16
CA THR A 667 -20.51 -19.04 -27.86
C THR A 667 -19.91 -17.90 -27.04
N GLY A 668 -20.77 -17.03 -26.48
CA GLY A 668 -20.39 -15.77 -25.83
C GLY A 668 -21.18 -14.58 -26.38
N TYR A 669 -21.48 -13.61 -25.52
CA TYR A 669 -22.32 -12.47 -25.89
C TYR A 669 -21.55 -11.49 -26.78
N GLU A 670 -20.25 -11.34 -26.52
CA GLU A 670 -19.32 -10.45 -27.17
C GLU A 670 -19.06 -10.90 -28.61
N GLU A 671 -18.81 -12.19 -28.84
CA GLU A 671 -18.66 -12.79 -30.15
C GLU A 671 -19.93 -12.61 -31.00
N ALA A 672 -21.10 -12.82 -30.38
CA ALA A 672 -22.37 -12.66 -31.06
C ALA A 672 -22.67 -11.20 -31.41
N ALA A 673 -22.45 -10.28 -30.47
CA ALA A 673 -22.64 -8.85 -30.70
C ALA A 673 -21.68 -8.30 -31.77
N ALA A 674 -20.42 -8.73 -31.75
CA ALA A 674 -19.42 -8.33 -32.74
C ALA A 674 -19.79 -8.81 -34.15
N GLN A 675 -20.22 -10.06 -34.30
CA GLN A 675 -20.73 -10.55 -35.59
C GLN A 675 -22.00 -9.80 -36.00
N GLY A 676 -22.92 -9.58 -35.07
CA GLY A 676 -24.18 -8.87 -35.32
C GLY A 676 -23.95 -7.45 -35.83
N LEU A 677 -22.97 -6.74 -35.26
CA LEU A 677 -22.56 -5.41 -35.72
C LEU A 677 -22.10 -5.44 -37.19
N ILE A 678 -21.19 -6.35 -37.54
CA ILE A 678 -20.65 -6.45 -38.91
C ILE A 678 -21.73 -6.90 -39.90
N ALA A 679 -22.50 -7.93 -39.55
CA ALA A 679 -23.60 -8.42 -40.36
C ALA A 679 -24.67 -7.34 -40.59
N GLY A 680 -25.05 -6.59 -39.56
CA GLY A 680 -26.04 -5.51 -39.63
C GLY A 680 -25.58 -4.35 -40.52
N VAL A 681 -24.32 -3.91 -40.38
CA VAL A 681 -23.73 -2.88 -41.25
C VAL A 681 -23.74 -3.34 -42.70
N ASN A 682 -23.28 -4.56 -42.96
CA ASN A 682 -23.19 -5.08 -44.33
C ASN A 682 -24.57 -5.35 -44.96
N ALA A 683 -25.56 -5.74 -44.16
CA ALA A 683 -26.94 -5.82 -44.60
C ALA A 683 -27.49 -4.46 -45.03
N SER A 684 -27.21 -3.40 -44.27
CA SER A 684 -27.59 -2.01 -44.62
C SER A 684 -26.91 -1.56 -45.92
N ILE A 685 -25.61 -1.80 -46.07
CA ILE A 685 -24.86 -1.50 -47.30
C ILE A 685 -25.45 -2.27 -48.49
N ARG A 686 -25.78 -3.55 -48.32
CA ARG A 686 -26.39 -4.38 -49.37
C ARG A 686 -27.76 -3.85 -49.79
N ALA A 687 -28.58 -3.43 -48.84
CA ALA A 687 -29.89 -2.86 -49.10
C ALA A 687 -29.77 -1.54 -49.89
N ARG A 688 -28.86 -0.65 -49.49
CA ARG A 688 -28.60 0.63 -50.18
C ARG A 688 -28.03 0.43 -51.59
N HIS A 689 -27.20 -0.58 -51.79
CA HIS A 689 -26.72 -0.94 -53.12
C HIS A 689 -27.86 -1.42 -54.03
N ARG A 690 -28.74 -2.30 -53.52
CA ARG A 690 -29.90 -2.80 -54.29
C ARG A 690 -30.91 -1.71 -54.65
N SER A 691 -31.07 -0.70 -53.80
CA SER A 691 -31.96 0.44 -54.08
C SER A 691 -31.34 1.51 -55.00
N GLY A 692 -30.09 1.33 -55.44
CA GLY A 692 -29.35 2.30 -56.24
C GLY A 692 -28.87 3.52 -55.44
N ALA A 693 -29.03 3.54 -54.12
CA ALA A 693 -28.56 4.62 -53.25
C ALA A 693 -27.03 4.61 -53.05
N VAL A 694 -26.35 3.50 -53.38
CA VAL A 694 -24.90 3.38 -53.46
C VAL A 694 -24.56 2.60 -54.74
N ALA A 695 -23.60 3.09 -55.52
CA ALA A 695 -23.27 2.53 -56.84
C ALA A 695 -22.53 1.18 -56.76
N GLU A 696 -21.75 0.94 -55.71
CA GLU A 696 -20.94 -0.27 -55.55
C GLU A 696 -21.16 -0.91 -54.18
N PHE A 697 -21.24 -2.24 -54.16
CA PHE A 697 -21.32 -2.98 -52.91
C PHE A 697 -19.92 -3.15 -52.32
N SER A 698 -19.58 -2.28 -51.37
CA SER A 698 -18.32 -2.34 -50.61
C SER A 698 -18.62 -2.70 -49.14
N PRO A 699 -18.60 -3.98 -48.75
CA PRO A 699 -18.88 -4.39 -47.38
C PRO A 699 -17.78 -3.95 -46.42
N LEU A 700 -18.15 -3.60 -45.19
CA LEU A 700 -17.21 -3.41 -44.09
C LEU A 700 -16.63 -4.77 -43.69
N ILE A 701 -15.36 -4.96 -43.99
CA ILE A 701 -14.57 -6.11 -43.55
C ILE A 701 -13.48 -5.61 -42.58
N LEU A 702 -13.39 -6.26 -41.41
CA LEU A 702 -12.35 -5.97 -40.44
C LEU A 702 -11.17 -6.92 -40.62
N ASP A 703 -10.01 -6.34 -40.87
CA ASP A 703 -8.73 -7.03 -41.01
C ASP A 703 -8.29 -7.65 -39.67
N ARG A 704 -7.88 -8.92 -39.69
CA ARG A 704 -7.38 -9.66 -38.53
C ARG A 704 -6.15 -9.02 -37.86
N THR A 705 -5.37 -8.24 -38.59
CA THR A 705 -4.23 -7.49 -38.05
C THR A 705 -4.65 -6.24 -37.28
N LYS A 706 -5.90 -5.80 -37.42
CA LYS A 706 -6.40 -4.53 -36.88
C LYS A 706 -7.48 -4.67 -35.82
N ALA A 707 -8.15 -5.81 -35.69
CA ALA A 707 -9.19 -6.01 -34.69
C ALA A 707 -9.40 -7.48 -34.34
N TYR A 708 -9.69 -7.75 -33.06
CA TYR A 708 -10.14 -9.07 -32.59
C TYR A 708 -11.41 -9.55 -33.30
N ILE A 709 -12.32 -8.64 -33.69
CA ILE A 709 -13.48 -8.99 -34.52
C ILE A 709 -13.05 -9.58 -35.88
N GLY A 710 -12.01 -9.01 -36.48
CA GLY A 710 -11.43 -9.53 -37.73
C GLY A 710 -10.79 -10.90 -37.54
N VAL A 711 -10.04 -11.10 -36.46
CA VAL A 711 -9.45 -12.41 -36.10
C VAL A 711 -10.54 -13.46 -35.95
N MET A 712 -11.60 -13.16 -35.19
CA MET A 712 -12.72 -14.06 -34.98
C MET A 712 -13.39 -14.45 -36.30
N ILE A 713 -13.77 -13.47 -37.12
CA ILE A 713 -14.47 -13.74 -38.38
C ILE A 713 -13.57 -14.55 -39.33
N ASP A 714 -12.29 -14.20 -39.42
CA ASP A 714 -11.32 -14.89 -40.27
C ASP A 714 -11.10 -16.35 -39.83
N ASP A 715 -10.95 -16.60 -38.53
CA ASP A 715 -10.80 -17.95 -37.99
C ASP A 715 -12.07 -18.78 -38.24
N LEU A 716 -13.26 -18.20 -38.03
CA LEU A 716 -14.54 -18.88 -38.30
C LEU A 716 -14.69 -19.29 -39.77
N ILE A 717 -14.43 -18.38 -40.71
CA ILE A 717 -14.65 -18.65 -42.15
C ILE A 717 -13.53 -19.47 -42.78
N SER A 718 -12.33 -19.45 -42.21
CA SER A 718 -11.16 -20.16 -42.77
C SER A 718 -11.02 -21.55 -42.16
N LEU A 719 -11.06 -21.64 -40.82
CA LEU A 719 -10.82 -22.90 -40.11
C LEU A 719 -12.09 -23.72 -39.90
N GLY A 720 -13.27 -23.08 -39.92
CA GLY A 720 -14.51 -23.72 -39.49
C GLY A 720 -14.56 -23.91 -37.96
N VAL A 721 -15.56 -24.65 -37.50
CA VAL A 721 -15.75 -24.94 -36.07
C VAL A 721 -16.24 -26.37 -35.86
N THR A 722 -15.54 -27.12 -35.02
CA THR A 722 -15.95 -28.45 -34.54
C THR A 722 -16.60 -28.39 -33.15
N GLU A 723 -16.33 -27.31 -32.42
CA GLU A 723 -16.92 -26.97 -31.12
C GLU A 723 -17.26 -25.47 -31.11
N PRO A 724 -18.18 -25.00 -30.24
CA PRO A 724 -18.54 -23.58 -30.17
C PRO A 724 -17.32 -22.68 -29.94
N TYR A 725 -17.02 -21.84 -30.91
CA TYR A 725 -15.86 -20.97 -30.94
C TYR A 725 -15.94 -19.88 -29.87
N ARG A 726 -14.84 -19.68 -29.14
CA ARG A 726 -14.66 -18.63 -28.12
C ARG A 726 -13.42 -17.81 -28.42
N MET A 727 -13.54 -16.49 -28.33
CA MET A 727 -12.42 -15.57 -28.53
C MET A 727 -11.55 -15.49 -27.27
N TYR A 728 -10.31 -15.98 -27.39
CA TYR A 728 -9.26 -15.75 -26.42
C TYR A 728 -8.21 -14.81 -27.02
N THR A 729 -7.60 -13.97 -26.17
CA THR A 729 -6.51 -13.07 -26.60
C THR A 729 -5.33 -13.86 -27.19
N SER A 730 -5.19 -15.13 -26.79
CA SER A 730 -4.14 -16.04 -27.26
C SER A 730 -4.11 -16.26 -28.76
N ARG A 731 -5.28 -16.19 -29.42
CA ARG A 731 -5.48 -16.44 -30.85
C ARG A 731 -5.08 -15.27 -31.75
N ALA A 732 -4.81 -14.10 -31.18
CA ALA A 732 -4.27 -12.97 -31.92
C ALA A 732 -2.74 -12.98 -31.92
N GLU A 733 -2.17 -12.95 -33.11
CA GLU A 733 -0.72 -12.91 -33.33
C GLU A 733 -0.12 -11.55 -32.91
N ASN A 734 -0.89 -10.46 -33.05
CA ASN A 734 -0.43 -9.08 -32.85
C ASN A 734 -1.12 -8.37 -31.68
N ARG A 735 -1.04 -8.95 -30.48
CA ARG A 735 -1.73 -8.43 -29.28
C ARG A 735 -1.31 -7.01 -28.91
N LEU A 736 -0.05 -6.65 -29.16
CA LEU A 736 0.48 -5.31 -28.91
C LEU A 736 -0.20 -4.24 -29.76
N PHE A 737 -0.67 -4.55 -30.97
CA PHE A 737 -1.39 -3.60 -31.82
C PHE A 737 -2.89 -3.54 -31.54
N MET A 738 -3.47 -4.61 -31.00
CA MET A 738 -4.92 -4.78 -30.82
C MET A 738 -5.36 -4.62 -29.36
N ARG A 739 -4.83 -3.63 -28.67
CA ARG A 739 -5.14 -3.41 -27.26
C ARG A 739 -6.52 -2.77 -27.05
N PRO A 740 -7.15 -2.95 -25.88
CA PRO A 740 -8.40 -2.27 -25.56
C PRO A 740 -8.27 -0.74 -25.59
N ASP A 741 -7.15 -0.18 -25.11
CA ASP A 741 -6.92 1.26 -24.98
C ASP A 741 -6.81 2.02 -26.31
N ASN A 742 -6.48 1.34 -27.42
CA ASN A 742 -6.28 1.93 -28.75
C ASN A 742 -7.37 1.53 -29.78
N ALA A 743 -8.45 0.87 -29.34
CA ALA A 743 -9.51 0.40 -30.24
C ALA A 743 -10.23 1.54 -30.96
N ASP A 744 -10.39 2.67 -30.28
CA ASP A 744 -10.92 3.92 -30.82
C ASP A 744 -10.04 4.45 -31.96
N LEU A 745 -8.72 4.47 -31.78
CA LEU A 745 -7.77 4.92 -32.80
C LEU A 745 -7.80 4.05 -34.06
N ARG A 746 -8.09 2.75 -33.91
CA ARG A 746 -8.11 1.78 -35.02
C ARG A 746 -9.44 1.74 -35.78
N LEU A 747 -10.57 1.94 -35.09
CA LEU A 747 -11.89 1.59 -35.62
C LEU A 747 -12.86 2.77 -35.77
N THR A 748 -12.62 3.90 -35.12
CA THR A 748 -13.57 5.04 -35.16
C THR A 748 -13.74 5.61 -36.57
N GLU A 749 -12.65 5.76 -37.32
CA GLU A 749 -12.70 6.22 -38.72
C GLU A 749 -13.49 5.26 -39.62
N LYS A 750 -13.28 3.94 -39.45
CA LYS A 750 -14.06 2.92 -40.16
C LYS A 750 -15.54 3.00 -39.80
N GLY A 751 -15.85 3.17 -38.52
CA GLY A 751 -17.22 3.35 -38.05
C GLY A 751 -17.87 4.63 -38.59
N ARG A 752 -17.11 5.72 -38.73
CA ARG A 752 -17.57 6.98 -39.32
C ARG A 752 -17.88 6.82 -40.80
N ALA A 753 -16.97 6.20 -41.57
CA ALA A 753 -17.18 5.88 -42.97
C ALA A 753 -18.41 4.97 -43.19
N ALA A 754 -18.67 4.05 -42.26
CA ALA A 754 -19.85 3.18 -42.27
C ALA A 754 -21.15 3.86 -41.76
N GLY A 755 -21.09 5.11 -41.27
CA GLY A 755 -22.24 5.85 -40.75
C GLY A 755 -22.67 5.47 -39.33
N LEU A 756 -21.86 4.74 -38.57
CA LEU A 756 -22.14 4.32 -37.19
C LEU A 756 -21.68 5.33 -36.13
N VAL A 757 -20.68 6.15 -36.45
CA VAL A 757 -20.08 7.10 -35.51
C VAL A 757 -20.67 8.49 -35.74
N GLY A 758 -21.41 8.99 -34.76
CA GLY A 758 -21.97 10.35 -34.75
C GLY A 758 -20.93 11.44 -34.47
N ASP A 759 -21.35 12.71 -34.62
CA ASP A 759 -20.45 13.88 -34.54
C ASP A 759 -19.80 14.04 -33.16
N GLU A 760 -20.55 13.79 -32.07
CA GLU A 760 -20.02 13.90 -30.71
C GLU A 760 -18.82 12.97 -30.48
N ARG A 761 -18.92 11.71 -30.92
CA ARG A 761 -17.83 10.74 -30.81
C ARG A 761 -16.68 11.09 -31.74
N TRP A 762 -16.96 11.62 -32.92
CA TRP A 762 -15.95 12.08 -33.89
C TRP A 762 -15.09 13.21 -33.31
N VAL A 763 -15.71 14.21 -32.66
CA VAL A 763 -15.00 15.33 -32.02
C VAL A 763 -14.02 14.85 -30.94
N LEU A 764 -14.43 13.85 -30.13
CA LEU A 764 -13.56 13.27 -29.11
C LEU A 764 -12.35 12.54 -29.72
N PHE A 765 -12.58 11.81 -30.81
CA PHE A 765 -11.53 11.12 -31.56
C PHE A 765 -10.54 12.11 -32.18
N GLU A 766 -11.02 13.16 -32.86
CA GLU A 766 -10.16 14.20 -33.44
C GLU A 766 -9.36 14.96 -32.37
N ARG A 767 -9.94 15.18 -31.18
CA ARG A 767 -9.22 15.80 -30.07
C ARG A 767 -8.08 14.91 -29.59
N MET A 768 -8.33 13.62 -29.40
CA MET A 768 -7.30 12.67 -28.98
C MET A 768 -6.20 12.52 -30.02
N GLN A 769 -6.54 12.41 -31.31
CA GLN A 769 -5.56 12.36 -32.40
C GLN A 769 -4.68 13.61 -32.42
N ARG A 770 -5.28 14.82 -32.36
CA ARG A 770 -4.54 16.08 -32.29
C ARG A 770 -3.58 16.13 -31.10
N ARG A 771 -4.00 15.68 -29.92
CA ARG A 771 -3.14 15.65 -28.73
C ARG A 771 -1.95 14.70 -28.91
N LEU A 772 -2.17 13.52 -29.49
CA LEU A 772 -1.10 12.57 -29.80
C LEU A 772 -0.13 13.11 -30.85
N ASP A 773 -0.62 13.82 -31.87
CA ASP A 773 0.21 14.41 -32.90
C ASP A 773 1.06 15.57 -32.36
N VAL A 774 0.46 16.49 -31.59
CA VAL A 774 1.20 17.58 -30.90
C VAL A 774 2.26 17.00 -29.97
N LEU A 775 1.92 15.98 -29.17
CA LEU A 775 2.89 15.32 -28.31
C LEU A 775 4.04 14.71 -29.12
N ARG A 776 3.74 14.00 -30.21
CA ARG A 776 4.75 13.40 -31.09
C ARG A 776 5.68 14.47 -31.68
N GLU A 777 5.13 15.58 -32.16
CA GLU A 777 5.90 16.71 -32.67
C GLU A 777 6.84 17.28 -31.59
N ARG A 778 6.34 17.55 -30.38
CA ARG A 778 7.16 18.06 -29.27
C ARG A 778 8.26 17.09 -28.85
N LEU A 779 7.96 15.79 -28.81
CA LEU A 779 8.95 14.75 -28.48
C LEU A 779 10.04 14.58 -29.54
N LEU A 780 9.73 14.85 -30.81
CA LEU A 780 10.71 14.87 -31.90
C LEU A 780 11.51 16.17 -31.93
N SER A 781 10.87 17.31 -31.67
CA SER A 781 11.52 18.62 -31.68
C SER A 781 12.52 18.79 -30.54
N LEU A 782 12.24 18.22 -29.37
CA LEU A 782 13.18 18.24 -28.27
C LEU A 782 14.33 17.25 -28.52
N THR A 783 15.43 17.76 -29.07
CA THR A 783 16.61 16.98 -29.41
C THR A 783 17.86 17.67 -28.85
N CYS A 784 18.49 17.07 -27.84
CA CYS A 784 19.71 17.61 -27.22
C CYS A 784 20.73 16.54 -26.85
N SER A 785 21.92 16.95 -26.41
CA SER A 785 23.00 16.05 -25.99
C SER A 785 22.64 15.33 -24.68
N LEU A 786 23.26 14.18 -24.44
CA LEU A 786 23.08 13.43 -23.19
C LEU A 786 23.49 14.24 -21.95
N ASP A 787 24.48 15.14 -22.08
CA ASP A 787 24.89 16.03 -21.00
C ASP A 787 23.77 17.02 -20.64
N THR A 788 23.08 17.59 -21.63
CA THR A 788 21.91 18.45 -21.41
C THR A 788 20.75 17.67 -20.78
N TRP A 789 20.53 16.42 -21.22
CA TRP A 789 19.52 15.54 -20.62
C TRP A 789 19.80 15.25 -19.14
N ASN A 790 21.02 14.84 -18.80
CA ASN A 790 21.42 14.53 -17.42
C ASN A 790 21.43 15.78 -16.53
N ALA A 791 21.71 16.97 -17.09
CA ALA A 791 21.70 18.22 -16.33
C ALA A 791 20.28 18.70 -16.00
N ARG A 792 19.32 18.48 -16.90
CA ARG A 792 17.93 18.96 -16.73
C ARG A 792 16.98 17.92 -16.14
N ILE A 793 17.33 16.64 -16.18
CA ILE A 793 16.55 15.55 -15.57
C ILE A 793 17.41 14.86 -14.49
N PRO A 794 17.25 15.23 -13.21
CA PRO A 794 18.00 14.63 -12.12
C PRO A 794 17.81 13.11 -12.07
N GLY A 795 18.89 12.37 -11.85
CA GLY A 795 18.83 10.90 -11.67
C GLY A 795 18.66 10.07 -12.94
N LEU A 796 18.63 10.68 -14.15
CA LEU A 796 18.52 9.95 -15.42
C LEU A 796 19.68 8.95 -15.66
N ASN A 797 20.88 9.19 -15.09
CA ASN A 797 22.07 8.32 -15.08
C ASN A 797 22.30 7.53 -16.37
N SER A 798 22.06 8.15 -17.52
CA SER A 798 22.20 7.51 -18.83
C SER A 798 23.66 7.09 -19.06
N ALA A 799 23.91 5.80 -19.29
CA ALA A 799 25.27 5.27 -19.44
C ALA A 799 25.91 5.78 -20.75
N GLY A 800 26.77 6.80 -20.65
CA GLY A 800 27.61 7.31 -21.72
C GLY A 800 27.91 8.81 -21.59
N ARG A 801 29.18 9.21 -21.79
CA ARG A 801 29.57 10.61 -21.98
C ARG A 801 29.81 10.88 -23.46
N GLY A 802 29.33 12.01 -23.97
CA GLY A 802 29.69 12.51 -25.30
C GLY A 802 28.58 13.23 -26.06
N SER A 803 28.98 13.93 -27.13
CA SER A 803 28.18 14.79 -28.04
C SER A 803 27.02 14.08 -28.79
N ARG A 804 26.62 12.87 -28.40
CA ARG A 804 25.58 12.12 -29.08
C ARG A 804 24.21 12.71 -28.75
N VAL A 805 23.54 13.22 -29.76
CA VAL A 805 22.24 13.88 -29.63
C VAL A 805 21.11 12.84 -29.64
N ARG A 806 20.09 13.05 -28.82
CA ARG A 806 18.90 12.21 -28.69
C ARG A 806 17.65 13.09 -28.65
N SER A 807 16.63 12.69 -29.40
CA SER A 807 15.28 13.23 -29.23
C SER A 807 14.65 12.68 -27.95
N ALA A 808 13.69 13.42 -27.38
CA ALA A 808 12.92 12.98 -26.22
C ALA A 808 12.20 11.65 -26.52
N GLN A 809 11.70 11.47 -27.74
CA GLN A 809 11.11 10.20 -28.18
C GLN A 809 12.10 9.03 -28.10
N SER A 810 13.33 9.21 -28.60
CA SER A 810 14.36 8.17 -28.51
C SER A 810 14.83 7.91 -27.08
N LEU A 811 14.74 8.91 -26.20
CA LEU A 811 15.11 8.79 -24.80
C LEU A 811 14.07 7.97 -24.04
N LEU A 812 12.78 8.32 -24.15
CA LEU A 812 11.66 7.58 -23.56
C LEU A 812 11.62 6.10 -23.99
N ALA A 813 11.95 5.82 -25.26
CA ALA A 813 12.01 4.45 -25.75
C ALA A 813 13.12 3.61 -25.09
N LYS A 814 14.19 4.25 -24.58
CA LYS A 814 15.35 3.58 -23.95
C LYS A 814 15.29 3.57 -22.43
N HIS A 815 14.50 4.46 -21.85
CA HIS A 815 14.35 4.66 -20.42
C HIS A 815 12.87 4.55 -20.05
N PRO A 816 12.34 3.31 -19.90
CA PRO A 816 10.93 3.09 -19.58
C PRO A 816 10.49 3.73 -18.26
N GLU A 817 11.43 3.93 -17.34
CA GLU A 817 11.27 4.63 -16.05
C GLU A 817 11.07 6.15 -16.20
N LEU A 818 11.35 6.71 -17.38
CA LEU A 818 11.15 8.12 -17.66
C LEU A 818 9.69 8.38 -18.05
N HIS A 819 9.07 9.29 -17.32
CA HIS A 819 7.67 9.69 -17.44
C HIS A 819 7.54 11.16 -17.90
N PHE A 820 6.34 11.59 -18.32
CA PHE A 820 6.15 12.94 -18.88
C PHE A 820 6.29 14.06 -17.85
N ASP A 821 5.99 13.80 -16.58
CA ASP A 821 6.29 14.66 -15.44
C ASP A 821 7.79 15.05 -15.38
N ARG A 822 8.69 14.09 -15.59
CA ARG A 822 10.15 14.33 -15.61
C ARG A 822 10.59 15.12 -16.84
N LEU A 823 9.94 14.91 -17.99
CA LEU A 823 10.17 15.75 -19.17
C LEU A 823 9.67 17.19 -18.94
N ALA A 824 8.54 17.35 -18.24
CA ALA A 824 7.99 18.65 -17.86
C ALA A 824 8.85 19.37 -16.81
N MET A 825 9.53 18.65 -15.92
CA MET A 825 10.52 19.26 -15.02
C MET A 825 11.70 19.87 -15.78
N GLY A 826 12.20 19.20 -16.82
CA GLY A 826 13.35 19.69 -17.60
C GLY A 826 13.00 20.71 -18.69
N TRP A 827 11.78 20.61 -19.24
CA TRP A 827 11.25 21.46 -20.32
C TRP A 827 9.77 21.76 -20.08
N PRO A 828 9.42 22.53 -19.03
CA PRO A 828 8.04 22.83 -18.68
C PRO A 828 7.30 23.54 -19.83
N GLU A 829 7.98 24.36 -20.60
CA GLU A 829 7.45 25.06 -21.77
C GLU A 829 6.97 24.13 -22.89
N LEU A 830 7.44 22.88 -22.92
CA LEU A 830 7.06 21.87 -23.90
C LEU A 830 6.12 20.81 -23.35
N PHE A 831 6.19 20.47 -22.06
CA PHE A 831 5.50 19.27 -21.54
C PHE A 831 4.57 19.49 -20.34
N SER A 832 4.42 20.71 -19.82
CA SER A 832 3.50 20.99 -18.69
C SER A 832 2.07 20.48 -18.93
N ASP A 833 1.53 20.70 -20.14
CA ASP A 833 0.18 20.27 -20.54
C ASP A 833 -0.02 18.73 -20.58
N PHE A 834 1.07 17.97 -20.44
CA PHE A 834 1.09 16.51 -20.54
C PHE A 834 1.59 15.83 -19.26
N ALA A 835 2.07 16.58 -18.26
CA ALA A 835 2.73 16.04 -17.08
C ALA A 835 1.88 15.00 -16.31
N ASP A 836 0.58 15.26 -16.19
CA ASP A 836 -0.37 14.43 -15.44
C ASP A 836 -1.21 13.48 -16.32
N ASP A 837 -1.05 13.52 -17.66
CA ASP A 837 -1.88 12.70 -18.57
C ASP A 837 -1.29 11.32 -18.81
N ARG A 838 -1.44 10.44 -17.80
CA ARG A 838 -0.98 9.05 -17.83
C ARG A 838 -1.58 8.24 -18.99
N ASN A 839 -2.81 8.54 -19.40
CA ASN A 839 -3.49 7.85 -20.50
C ASN A 839 -2.79 8.15 -21.84
N LEU A 840 -2.50 9.44 -22.10
CA LEU A 840 -1.77 9.86 -23.29
C LEU A 840 -0.33 9.31 -23.31
N GLU A 841 0.33 9.27 -22.14
CA GLU A 841 1.65 8.70 -21.96
C GLU A 841 1.70 7.21 -22.30
N GLU A 842 0.76 6.42 -21.75
CA GLU A 842 0.67 4.99 -22.00
C GLU A 842 0.40 4.69 -23.47
N ARG A 843 -0.55 5.40 -24.09
CA ARG A 843 -0.84 5.31 -25.53
C ARG A 843 0.40 5.59 -26.39
N HIS A 844 1.19 6.61 -26.04
CA HIS A 844 2.43 6.93 -26.76
C HIS A 844 3.49 5.84 -26.59
N ARG A 845 3.73 5.37 -25.35
CA ARG A 845 4.77 4.38 -25.03
C ARG A 845 4.56 3.10 -25.84
N TYR A 846 3.33 2.60 -25.90
CA TYR A 846 3.02 1.41 -26.69
C TYR A 846 3.03 1.66 -28.20
N ALA A 847 2.66 2.84 -28.67
CA ALA A 847 2.76 3.18 -30.11
C ALA A 847 4.21 3.11 -30.63
N ASN A 848 5.22 3.37 -29.80
CA ASN A 848 6.62 3.18 -30.17
C ASN A 848 7.01 1.70 -30.25
N LEU A 849 6.50 0.86 -29.34
CA LEU A 849 6.72 -0.59 -29.37
C LEU A 849 6.05 -1.24 -30.59
N GLU A 850 4.87 -0.76 -30.96
CA GLU A 850 4.17 -1.12 -32.20
C GLU A 850 5.06 -0.87 -33.44
N LEU A 851 5.80 0.23 -33.50
CA LEU A 851 6.67 0.55 -34.63
C LEU A 851 7.74 -0.53 -34.87
N HIS A 852 8.23 -1.16 -33.80
CA HIS A 852 9.20 -2.27 -33.88
C HIS A 852 8.57 -3.61 -34.28
N ALA A 853 7.28 -3.83 -33.99
CA ALA A 853 6.53 -5.02 -34.37
C ALA A 853 5.90 -4.93 -35.78
N ARG A 854 6.00 -3.78 -36.45
CA ARG A 854 5.39 -3.51 -37.76
C ARG A 854 5.89 -4.44 -38.88
N THR A 855 7.13 -4.87 -38.82
CA THR A 855 7.73 -5.82 -39.77
C THR A 855 7.06 -7.19 -39.73
N GLN A 856 6.62 -7.64 -38.55
CA GLN A 856 5.87 -8.90 -38.40
C GLN A 856 4.46 -8.79 -39.01
N VAL A 857 3.79 -7.64 -38.80
CA VAL A 857 2.48 -7.36 -39.42
C VAL A 857 2.58 -7.32 -40.95
N GLU A 858 3.64 -6.71 -41.50
CA GLU A 858 3.86 -6.66 -42.94
C GLU A 858 4.19 -8.03 -43.54
N SER A 859 4.94 -8.88 -42.82
CA SER A 859 5.18 -10.28 -43.23
C SER A 859 3.89 -11.09 -43.27
N LEU A 860 3.08 -11.01 -42.20
CA LEU A 860 1.79 -11.68 -42.12
C LEU A 860 0.84 -11.22 -43.22
N ARG A 861 0.80 -9.92 -43.53
CA ARG A 861 -0.01 -9.42 -44.66
C ARG A 861 0.44 -9.99 -45.99
N LYS A 862 1.75 -10.07 -46.25
CA LYS A 862 2.26 -10.69 -47.48
C LYS A 862 1.83 -12.15 -47.60
N GLU A 863 1.84 -12.91 -46.50
CA GLU A 863 1.39 -14.31 -46.48
C GLU A 863 -0.13 -14.44 -46.65
N MET A 864 -0.92 -13.47 -46.18
CA MET A 864 -2.37 -13.42 -46.41
C MET A 864 -2.72 -13.06 -47.86
N ASP A 865 -1.99 -12.12 -48.46
CA ASP A 865 -2.19 -11.68 -49.85
C ASP A 865 -1.74 -12.77 -50.85
N MET A 866 -0.96 -13.76 -50.41
CA MET A 866 -0.60 -14.94 -51.20
C MET A 866 -1.75 -15.95 -51.23
N ALA A 867 -2.69 -15.73 -52.16
CA ALA A 867 -3.77 -16.66 -52.45
C ALA A 867 -3.23 -18.01 -52.94
N LEU A 868 -3.79 -19.10 -52.43
CA LEU A 868 -3.53 -20.45 -52.93
C LEU A 868 -4.59 -20.80 -53.98
N PRO A 869 -4.23 -21.37 -55.15
CA PRO A 869 -5.20 -21.82 -56.14
C PRO A 869 -6.14 -22.89 -55.57
N ASP A 870 -7.44 -22.78 -55.84
CA ASP A 870 -8.45 -23.75 -55.37
C ASP A 870 -8.21 -25.17 -55.93
N ASP A 871 -7.58 -25.26 -57.10
CA ASP A 871 -7.26 -26.48 -57.83
C ASP A 871 -5.87 -27.06 -57.49
N LEU A 872 -5.16 -26.49 -56.51
CA LEU A 872 -3.85 -26.95 -56.10
C LEU A 872 -3.91 -28.40 -55.58
N ASP A 873 -3.09 -29.29 -56.15
CA ASP A 873 -3.02 -30.69 -55.76
C ASP A 873 -1.98 -30.93 -54.66
N TYR A 874 -2.41 -30.73 -53.41
CA TYR A 874 -1.56 -30.92 -52.23
C TYR A 874 -1.05 -32.36 -52.05
N LEU A 875 -1.74 -33.38 -52.61
CA LEU A 875 -1.34 -34.78 -52.46
C LEU A 875 -0.07 -35.10 -53.27
N ASN A 876 0.18 -34.35 -54.33
CA ASN A 876 1.32 -34.52 -55.24
C ASN A 876 2.57 -33.69 -54.82
N MET A 877 2.56 -33.07 -53.64
CA MET A 877 3.66 -32.26 -53.12
C MET A 877 4.61 -33.09 -52.25
N ASP A 878 5.54 -33.81 -52.89
CA ASP A 878 6.41 -34.79 -52.24
C ASP A 878 7.37 -34.26 -51.16
N PHE A 879 7.54 -32.94 -51.08
CA PHE A 879 8.36 -32.28 -50.08
C PHE A 879 7.63 -31.95 -48.76
N LEU A 880 6.31 -32.15 -48.68
CA LEU A 880 5.51 -31.95 -47.46
C LEU A 880 5.34 -33.27 -46.69
N ARG A 881 5.15 -33.22 -45.36
CA ARG A 881 4.87 -34.43 -44.56
C ARG A 881 3.50 -35.04 -44.93
N PRO A 882 3.33 -36.37 -44.92
CA PRO A 882 2.06 -37.01 -45.28
C PRO A 882 0.84 -36.46 -44.54
N GLU A 883 0.97 -36.25 -43.22
CA GLU A 883 -0.11 -35.75 -42.37
C GLU A 883 -0.49 -34.31 -42.72
N LEU A 884 0.50 -33.49 -43.12
CA LEU A 884 0.27 -32.12 -43.56
C LEU A 884 -0.36 -32.08 -44.96
N ARG A 885 0.02 -33.00 -45.87
CA ARG A 885 -0.62 -33.11 -47.19
C ARG A 885 -2.08 -33.46 -47.07
N GLU A 886 -2.42 -34.44 -46.23
CA GLU A 886 -3.81 -34.82 -45.96
C GLU A 886 -4.59 -33.66 -45.35
N SER A 887 -4.05 -32.99 -44.32
CA SER A 887 -4.66 -31.83 -43.68
C SER A 887 -4.90 -30.66 -44.64
N LEU A 888 -3.92 -30.32 -45.49
CA LEU A 888 -4.06 -29.26 -46.51
C LEU A 888 -5.04 -29.65 -47.62
N HIS A 889 -5.04 -30.91 -48.05
CA HIS A 889 -5.94 -31.41 -49.07
C HIS A 889 -7.40 -31.43 -48.59
N GLU A 890 -7.63 -31.81 -47.33
CA GLU A 890 -8.95 -31.85 -46.71
C GLU A 890 -9.49 -30.45 -46.40
N ARG A 891 -8.64 -29.55 -45.87
CA ARG A 891 -9.05 -28.22 -45.40
C ARG A 891 -9.00 -27.11 -46.44
N ARG A 892 -8.33 -27.33 -47.58
CA ARG A 892 -8.27 -26.41 -48.74
C ARG A 892 -8.12 -24.93 -48.34
N PRO A 893 -7.02 -24.55 -47.65
CA PRO A 893 -6.81 -23.17 -47.22
C PRO A 893 -6.71 -22.23 -48.42
N ASN A 894 -7.36 -21.07 -48.33
CA ASN A 894 -7.43 -20.07 -49.41
C ASN A 894 -6.20 -19.14 -49.52
N SER A 895 -5.27 -19.22 -48.56
CA SER A 895 -4.06 -18.40 -48.50
C SER A 895 -2.91 -19.14 -47.81
N LEU A 896 -1.69 -18.70 -48.06
CA LEU A 896 -0.49 -19.27 -47.41
C LEU A 896 -0.57 -19.11 -45.88
N ALA A 897 -1.07 -17.96 -45.40
CA ALA A 897 -1.28 -17.73 -43.97
C ALA A 897 -2.29 -18.71 -43.34
N ALA A 898 -3.37 -19.06 -44.05
CA ALA A 898 -4.32 -20.08 -43.60
C ALA A 898 -3.71 -21.48 -43.60
N ALA A 899 -2.87 -21.80 -44.60
CA ALA A 899 -2.15 -23.07 -44.68
C ALA A 899 -1.12 -23.25 -43.54
N ALA A 900 -0.41 -22.18 -43.17
CA ALA A 900 0.59 -22.20 -42.10
C ALA A 900 0.01 -22.56 -40.72
N LYS A 901 -1.30 -22.41 -40.51
CA LYS A 901 -1.98 -22.76 -39.25
C LYS A 901 -2.40 -24.22 -39.16
N LEU A 902 -2.25 -24.96 -40.27
CA LEU A 902 -2.61 -26.37 -40.37
C LEU A 902 -1.41 -27.30 -40.10
N SER A 903 -0.22 -26.73 -39.87
CA SER A 903 1.06 -27.41 -39.72
C SER A 903 1.43 -27.83 -38.31
#